data_AF-A0A4Y7JWR5-F1
#
_entry.id   AF-A0A4Y7JWR5-F1
#
_cell.length_a   1.000
_cell.length_b   1.000
_cell.length_c   1.000
_cell.angle_alpha   90.00
_cell.angle_beta   90.00
_cell.angle_gamma   90.00
#
_symmetry.space_group_name_H-M   'P 1'
#
loop_
_entity.id
_entity.type
_entity.pdbx_description
1 polymer ?
#
loop_
_entity_poly.entity_id
_entity_poly.type
_entity_poly.pdbx_seq_one_letter_code
_entity_poly.pdbx_strand_id
1 'polypeptide(L)'
;MPELRSGVRRSNRGGGRRHTHQVVEEDKKNQHLKDPLLNIGKVTTRSTIAKLKAAAVVGDAKAEIPNLTNQVNKRVAVNKKDKKVTATIQPSLPRPRTRLGIAAAANKNSNPTQVVVVDDVDVIVISERSGESNRPLFGNQLIQGGGVQLERGENKEMMVGGGCGDDSGGLSANKVVAAGQEEEGNTAPFPERVQVGGSPIYKIDRKLGKGGFGQVFVGRRVSGGTDRISGPGATEVALKFEHKSSKGCNYGPPYEWQVYNTLGGSHGVPRVHYKGKQGEYYVMVMDMLGPSLWDAWNTAGQAMSSEMVACIAVESISILEKMHARGYVHGDVKPENFLLGQPSTAQEKKLFLVDLGLATKWRDGASGQHVEYDQRPDVFRGTVRYASVHAHLGRTASRRDDLESLAYTLIFLHKGRLPWQGYQGDNKSFLVCKKKMMTSPEMLCCFCPTPFKQFLEIVVNMKFDEEPNYSKMISLFDCLIGPNPAIRPINTDGAQKIIYQVGQKRGRLTSEEEDDGQPKKKVRLGVPATQWVSIYNARMPMKQRYHYNVADGRLAQHVERGNEDGLLISCVASCSNLWALIMDAGTSFTAQVYELSPFFLHKEWIMEQWEKNYYISSIAGANNGSSLVVMSKGTQYTQQSYKVSDSFPFKWINKKWREGFHVTSMATAGSRWGVVMSRNAGFSDQVVELDFLYPSEGIHRRWDGGYRITATAATWDQTALILSVPKKKPGDETQETLRTSAFPSTHVKEKWAKNLYLASVCYGRTVS
;
A
#
# COMPACT_ATOMS: atom_id res chain seq x y z
N MET A 1 54.89 -4.93 -9.65
CA MET A 1 55.80 -5.70 -8.78
C MET A 1 55.10 -7.00 -8.44
N PRO A 2 55.79 -8.15 -8.58
CA PRO A 2 55.50 -9.10 -9.67
C PRO A 2 54.60 -10.26 -9.22
N GLU A 3 53.77 -10.90 -10.05
CA GLU A 3 54.02 -11.58 -11.34
C GLU A 3 54.98 -12.79 -11.23
N LEU A 4 54.59 -13.91 -11.88
CA LEU A 4 55.31 -15.18 -12.19
C LEU A 4 54.22 -16.30 -12.27
N ARG A 5 54.16 -17.22 -13.25
CA ARG A 5 55.05 -17.48 -14.40
C ARG A 5 54.35 -18.34 -15.49
N SER A 6 54.72 -18.11 -16.75
CA SER A 6 54.86 -19.08 -17.87
C SER A 6 53.76 -20.12 -18.19
N GLY A 7 53.29 -20.10 -19.44
CA GLY A 7 52.88 -21.30 -20.17
C GLY A 7 53.89 -21.67 -21.29
N VAL A 8 53.86 -22.90 -21.79
CA VAL A 8 54.53 -23.30 -23.06
C VAL A 8 53.68 -24.29 -23.87
N ARG A 9 53.67 -24.03 -25.19
CA ARG A 9 53.19 -24.82 -26.35
C ARG A 9 53.34 -26.35 -26.25
N ARG A 10 52.43 -27.09 -26.91
CA ARG A 10 52.70 -27.70 -28.25
C ARG A 10 51.47 -28.32 -28.93
N SER A 11 51.52 -28.32 -30.26
CA SER A 11 50.58 -28.94 -31.20
C SER A 11 50.94 -30.39 -31.50
N ASN A 12 49.96 -31.25 -31.83
CA ASN A 12 50.15 -32.15 -32.99
C ASN A 12 48.85 -32.64 -33.66
N ARG A 13 49.01 -33.20 -34.86
CA ARG A 13 47.96 -33.58 -35.81
C ARG A 13 47.32 -34.94 -35.51
N GLY A 14 46.14 -35.14 -36.10
CA GLY A 14 45.29 -36.31 -35.91
C GLY A 14 45.71 -37.63 -36.56
N GLY A 15 44.86 -38.62 -36.33
CA GLY A 15 44.89 -39.96 -36.91
C GLY A 15 43.56 -40.65 -36.58
N GLY A 16 42.84 -41.11 -37.60
CA GLY A 16 41.50 -41.72 -37.43
C GLY A 16 41.50 -43.24 -37.55
N ARG A 17 40.40 -43.88 -37.15
CA ARG A 17 40.03 -45.25 -37.55
C ARG A 17 38.50 -45.41 -37.59
N ARG A 18 38.01 -46.15 -38.59
CA ARG A 18 36.60 -46.51 -38.82
C ARG A 18 36.27 -47.85 -38.15
N HIS A 19 35.01 -48.07 -37.76
CA HIS A 19 34.19 -49.32 -37.86
C HIS A 19 32.72 -48.83 -37.75
N THR A 20 31.77 -48.93 -38.70
CA THR A 20 31.03 -50.08 -39.29
C THR A 20 30.35 -50.97 -38.23
N HIS A 21 29.01 -50.99 -38.07
CA HIS A 21 28.02 -51.58 -38.99
C HIS A 21 26.53 -51.22 -38.67
N GLN A 22 25.66 -51.36 -39.69
CA GLN A 22 24.19 -51.67 -39.69
C GLN A 22 23.22 -50.82 -38.82
N VAL A 23 22.16 -50.17 -39.35
CA VAL A 23 21.10 -50.57 -40.31
C VAL A 23 20.14 -51.64 -39.78
N VAL A 24 18.95 -51.19 -39.35
CA VAL A 24 17.69 -51.92 -39.45
C VAL A 24 16.64 -50.91 -39.93
N GLU A 25 15.89 -51.28 -40.97
CA GLU A 25 14.85 -50.46 -41.61
C GLU A 25 13.45 -51.02 -41.28
N GLU A 26 12.40 -50.34 -41.75
CA GLU A 26 10.98 -50.52 -41.41
C GLU A 26 10.42 -51.95 -41.59
N ASP A 27 9.31 -52.28 -40.90
CA ASP A 27 8.07 -52.49 -41.67
C ASP A 27 6.73 -52.28 -40.93
N LYS A 28 5.73 -52.00 -41.76
CA LYS A 28 4.39 -51.43 -41.56
C LYS A 28 3.39 -52.30 -40.78
N LYS A 29 2.31 -51.66 -40.28
CA LYS A 29 0.92 -52.10 -40.58
C LYS A 29 -0.15 -51.00 -40.42
N ASN A 30 -0.99 -50.87 -41.45
CA ASN A 30 -2.20 -50.03 -41.53
C ASN A 30 -3.39 -50.64 -40.78
N GLN A 31 -4.37 -49.81 -40.36
CA GLN A 31 -5.78 -49.96 -40.81
C GLN A 31 -6.68 -48.75 -40.49
N HIS A 32 -7.76 -48.61 -41.28
CA HIS A 32 -8.71 -47.48 -41.33
C HIS A 32 -9.84 -47.52 -40.28
N LEU A 33 -10.53 -46.38 -40.08
CA LEU A 33 -11.99 -46.15 -40.33
C LEU A 33 -12.39 -44.74 -39.79
N LYS A 34 -12.62 -43.75 -40.66
CA LYS A 34 -13.92 -43.24 -41.20
C LYS A 34 -14.65 -42.19 -40.35
N ASP A 35 -14.84 -41.00 -40.93
CA ASP A 35 -15.86 -40.01 -40.55
C ASP A 35 -17.30 -40.56 -40.74
N PRO A 36 -18.31 -39.84 -40.21
CA PRO A 36 -19.11 -39.06 -41.17
C PRO A 36 -19.51 -37.64 -40.69
N LEU A 37 -19.51 -36.71 -41.64
CA LEU A 37 -20.30 -35.47 -41.59
C LEU A 37 -21.78 -35.76 -41.88
N LEU A 38 -22.70 -35.03 -41.25
CA LEU A 38 -23.89 -34.53 -41.95
C LEU A 38 -24.38 -33.19 -41.35
N ASN A 39 -25.28 -32.55 -42.08
CA ASN A 39 -25.51 -31.09 -42.08
C ASN A 39 -26.91 -30.73 -41.54
N ILE A 40 -27.36 -29.48 -41.76
CA ILE A 40 -28.69 -28.88 -41.44
C ILE A 40 -28.75 -28.30 -40.01
N GLY A 41 -29.18 -27.05 -39.78
CA GLY A 41 -29.65 -26.02 -40.71
C GLY A 41 -29.85 -24.64 -40.04
N LYS A 42 -30.11 -23.60 -40.84
CA LYS A 42 -30.35 -22.21 -40.40
C LYS A 42 -31.68 -22.08 -39.63
N VAL A 43 -31.80 -21.06 -38.77
CA VAL A 43 -32.94 -20.09 -38.76
C VAL A 43 -32.66 -18.95 -37.75
N THR A 44 -32.96 -17.71 -38.16
CA THR A 44 -33.04 -16.46 -37.36
C THR A 44 -34.22 -16.48 -36.38
N THR A 45 -34.22 -15.80 -35.23
CA THR A 45 -34.61 -14.36 -35.11
C THR A 45 -34.35 -13.74 -33.71
N ARG A 46 -34.50 -12.41 -33.63
CA ARG A 46 -34.47 -11.55 -32.42
C ARG A 46 -35.61 -11.88 -31.44
N SER A 47 -35.39 -11.65 -30.13
CA SER A 47 -36.25 -10.72 -29.34
C SER A 47 -35.74 -10.45 -27.92
N THR A 48 -35.70 -9.16 -27.58
CA THR A 48 -35.71 -8.53 -26.25
C THR A 48 -36.74 -9.14 -25.28
N ILE A 49 -36.44 -9.16 -23.96
CA ILE A 49 -37.31 -8.67 -22.86
C ILE A 49 -36.51 -8.67 -21.54
N ALA A 50 -36.49 -7.52 -20.85
CA ALA A 50 -36.20 -7.41 -19.42
C ALA A 50 -36.82 -6.11 -18.88
N LYS A 51 -37.92 -6.20 -18.12
CA LYS A 51 -38.50 -5.06 -17.40
C LYS A 51 -39.28 -5.51 -16.16
N LEU A 52 -38.95 -4.87 -15.03
CA LEU A 52 -39.83 -4.54 -13.89
C LEU A 52 -40.27 -5.71 -12.98
N LYS A 53 -39.81 -5.72 -11.72
CA LYS A 53 -40.50 -5.24 -10.49
C LYS A 53 -41.65 -6.15 -10.02
N ALA A 54 -41.59 -6.63 -8.77
CA ALA A 54 -42.27 -5.97 -7.64
C ALA A 54 -42.25 -6.81 -6.33
N ALA A 55 -42.32 -6.09 -5.20
CA ALA A 55 -42.96 -6.43 -3.92
C ALA A 55 -42.79 -7.84 -3.30
N ALA A 56 -42.13 -7.86 -2.13
CA ALA A 56 -42.32 -8.90 -1.12
C ALA A 56 -43.39 -8.44 -0.11
N VAL A 57 -44.34 -9.32 0.24
CA VAL A 57 -45.35 -9.13 1.30
C VAL A 57 -45.56 -10.45 2.05
N VAL A 58 -45.33 -10.40 3.37
CA VAL A 58 -45.94 -11.14 4.49
C VAL A 58 -46.38 -12.61 4.32
N GLY A 59 -45.98 -13.48 5.27
CA GLY A 59 -46.60 -14.78 5.51
C GLY A 59 -46.04 -15.54 6.72
N ASP A 60 -46.73 -15.48 7.86
CA ASP A 60 -46.53 -16.38 9.02
C ASP A 60 -47.17 -17.76 8.77
N ALA A 61 -46.61 -18.84 9.36
CA ALA A 61 -47.33 -19.86 10.17
C ALA A 61 -46.69 -21.28 10.20
N LYS A 62 -46.23 -21.68 11.41
CA LYS A 62 -46.43 -22.93 12.18
C LYS A 62 -46.57 -24.35 11.54
N ALA A 63 -46.02 -25.31 12.32
CA ALA A 63 -46.46 -26.71 12.56
C ALA A 63 -46.19 -27.78 11.46
N GLU A 64 -46.02 -29.09 11.73
CA GLU A 64 -45.65 -29.85 12.95
C GLU A 64 -45.07 -31.25 12.56
N ILE A 65 -44.54 -31.97 13.57
CA ILE A 65 -44.05 -33.38 13.67
C ILE A 65 -44.56 -34.44 12.64
N PRO A 66 -43.78 -35.52 12.36
CA PRO A 66 -43.84 -36.71 13.24
C PRO A 66 -42.51 -37.45 13.54
N ASN A 67 -42.49 -38.15 14.69
CA ASN A 67 -41.47 -39.12 15.11
C ASN A 67 -41.58 -40.47 14.37
N LEU A 68 -40.53 -41.30 14.41
CA LEU A 68 -40.66 -42.73 14.77
C LEU A 68 -39.33 -43.39 15.18
N THR A 69 -39.44 -44.51 15.91
CA THR A 69 -38.44 -45.12 16.82
C THR A 69 -37.85 -46.45 16.35
N ASN A 70 -36.72 -46.89 16.94
CA ASN A 70 -36.47 -48.26 17.44
C ASN A 70 -35.23 -48.25 18.37
N GLN A 71 -35.34 -48.53 19.68
CA GLN A 71 -35.39 -49.84 20.38
C GLN A 71 -34.08 -50.65 20.41
N VAL A 72 -33.60 -50.97 21.64
CA VAL A 72 -33.38 -52.35 22.19
C VAL A 72 -33.06 -52.27 23.70
N ASN A 73 -33.47 -53.28 24.48
CA ASN A 73 -33.42 -53.36 25.96
C ASN A 73 -32.35 -54.34 26.52
N LYS A 74 -31.92 -54.13 27.78
CA LYS A 74 -31.64 -55.13 28.87
C LYS A 74 -31.14 -54.38 30.14
N ARG A 75 -31.89 -54.26 31.26
CA ARG A 75 -31.99 -55.18 32.44
C ARG A 75 -30.60 -55.61 32.97
N VAL A 76 -30.13 -55.29 34.19
CA VAL A 76 -30.41 -55.89 35.53
C VAL A 76 -29.54 -55.14 36.61
N ALA A 77 -29.79 -55.02 37.93
CA ALA A 77 -31.01 -54.98 38.78
C ALA A 77 -30.68 -54.71 40.30
N VAL A 78 -31.51 -53.89 40.99
CA VAL A 78 -32.07 -54.10 42.37
C VAL A 78 -31.32 -53.72 43.69
N ASN A 79 -32.11 -53.13 44.61
CA ASN A 79 -31.97 -52.85 46.07
C ASN A 79 -30.98 -51.77 46.54
N LYS A 80 -31.33 -50.73 47.33
CA LYS A 80 -32.33 -50.41 48.41
C LYS A 80 -31.79 -50.54 49.85
N LYS A 81 -31.78 -49.39 50.57
CA LYS A 81 -32.39 -49.11 51.89
C LYS A 81 -31.67 -47.89 52.56
N ASP A 82 -32.23 -47.14 53.51
CA ASP A 82 -33.59 -46.56 53.68
C ASP A 82 -33.61 -45.63 54.93
N LYS A 83 -34.65 -44.78 55.07
CA LYS A 83 -34.99 -43.87 56.24
C LYS A 83 -34.11 -42.60 56.39
N LYS A 84 -34.59 -41.33 56.37
CA LYS A 84 -35.86 -40.62 56.77
C LYS A 84 -35.88 -40.33 58.30
N VAL A 85 -36.08 -39.09 58.81
CA VAL A 85 -37.39 -38.39 58.98
C VAL A 85 -37.23 -36.94 59.53
N THR A 86 -37.89 -35.93 58.88
CA THR A 86 -38.49 -34.61 59.33
C THR A 86 -37.80 -33.67 60.36
N ALA A 87 -38.11 -32.35 60.48
CA ALA A 87 -39.36 -31.62 60.23
C ALA A 87 -39.26 -30.12 59.84
N THR A 88 -40.42 -29.53 59.56
CA THR A 88 -40.74 -28.27 58.86
C THR A 88 -40.95 -27.06 59.80
N ILE A 89 -40.89 -25.82 59.28
CA ILE A 89 -41.98 -24.79 59.33
C ILE A 89 -41.58 -23.49 58.58
N GLN A 90 -42.55 -22.89 57.87
CA GLN A 90 -42.57 -21.57 57.19
C GLN A 90 -43.72 -20.74 57.85
N PRO A 91 -43.87 -19.39 57.72
CA PRO A 91 -44.15 -18.72 56.42
C PRO A 91 -43.74 -17.20 56.31
N SER A 92 -43.49 -16.64 55.12
CA SER A 92 -44.36 -15.80 54.23
C SER A 92 -44.37 -14.26 54.40
N LEU A 93 -44.36 -13.56 53.24
CA LEU A 93 -44.45 -12.11 52.97
C LEU A 93 -45.79 -11.43 53.36
N PRO A 94 -45.90 -10.08 53.32
CA PRO A 94 -46.46 -9.41 52.13
C PRO A 94 -45.91 -8.00 51.75
N ARG A 95 -46.20 -7.55 50.52
CA ARG A 95 -46.22 -6.13 50.02
C ARG A 95 -47.65 -5.79 49.55
N PRO A 96 -48.11 -4.52 49.64
CA PRO A 96 -48.61 -3.78 48.44
C PRO A 96 -48.30 -2.25 48.45
N ARG A 97 -47.86 -1.58 47.37
CA ARG A 97 -48.57 -0.95 46.20
C ARG A 97 -49.30 0.41 46.43
N THR A 98 -48.80 1.50 45.79
CA THR A 98 -49.48 2.63 45.05
C THR A 98 -50.63 3.45 45.73
N ARG A 99 -50.98 4.72 45.42
CA ARG A 99 -50.99 5.53 44.16
C ARG A 99 -51.41 7.01 44.42
N LEU A 100 -51.07 7.98 43.53
CA LEU A 100 -51.66 9.35 43.35
C LEU A 100 -51.59 10.34 44.54
N GLY A 101 -51.52 11.68 44.40
CA GLY A 101 -51.33 12.59 43.25
C GLY A 101 -51.84 14.02 43.60
N ILE A 102 -51.29 15.11 43.03
CA ILE A 102 -51.86 16.47 42.81
C ILE A 102 -50.74 17.43 42.32
N ALA A 103 -51.10 18.45 41.53
CA ALA A 103 -50.19 19.41 40.91
C ALA A 103 -50.37 20.86 41.45
N ALA A 104 -49.30 21.67 41.37
CA ALA A 104 -49.35 23.12 41.29
C ALA A 104 -48.04 23.65 40.65
N ALA A 105 -48.09 24.77 39.92
CA ALA A 105 -47.01 25.22 39.04
C ALA A 105 -46.46 26.61 39.42
N ALA A 106 -45.17 26.86 39.19
CA ALA A 106 -44.59 28.20 39.03
C ALA A 106 -43.21 28.18 38.31
N ASN A 107 -43.26 28.29 36.97
CA ASN A 107 -42.29 28.98 36.08
C ASN A 107 -41.19 29.84 36.77
N LYS A 108 -39.91 29.88 36.36
CA LYS A 108 -39.42 30.11 34.97
C LYS A 108 -37.87 30.01 34.83
N ASN A 109 -37.41 29.58 33.65
CA ASN A 109 -36.16 29.91 32.92
C ASN A 109 -34.79 29.84 33.64
N SER A 110 -33.80 29.10 33.11
CA SER A 110 -33.17 29.47 31.83
C SER A 110 -32.45 28.32 31.08
N ASN A 111 -32.30 28.54 29.77
CA ASN A 111 -32.02 27.64 28.63
C ASN A 111 -30.86 26.61 28.69
N PRO A 112 -30.89 25.59 27.80
CA PRO A 112 -29.90 24.53 27.74
C PRO A 112 -28.60 24.95 27.04
N THR A 113 -27.47 24.43 27.51
CA THR A 113 -26.19 24.51 26.82
C THR A 113 -26.20 23.63 25.57
N GLN A 114 -25.79 24.18 24.42
CA GLN A 114 -25.65 23.42 23.18
C GLN A 114 -24.58 22.33 23.33
N VAL A 115 -24.92 21.09 22.99
CA VAL A 115 -23.92 20.03 22.76
C VAL A 115 -23.30 20.29 21.40
N VAL A 116 -22.13 20.90 21.39
CA VAL A 116 -21.23 20.88 20.22
C VAL A 116 -20.48 19.56 20.28
N VAL A 117 -20.78 18.65 19.36
CA VAL A 117 -19.96 17.45 19.14
C VAL A 117 -18.64 17.91 18.53
N VAL A 118 -17.54 17.60 19.22
CA VAL A 118 -16.17 17.76 18.69
C VAL A 118 -15.58 16.36 18.63
N ASP A 119 -15.25 15.90 17.43
CA ASP A 119 -14.78 14.53 17.19
C ASP A 119 -13.44 14.20 17.86
N ASP A 120 -13.30 12.92 18.18
CA ASP A 120 -12.27 12.27 19.02
C ASP A 120 -10.82 12.75 18.90
N VAL A 121 -10.26 13.20 20.04
CA VAL A 121 -8.80 13.22 20.27
C VAL A 121 -8.44 12.72 21.67
N ASP A 122 -8.53 11.41 21.89
CA ASP A 122 -7.86 10.79 23.03
C ASP A 122 -6.34 10.72 22.78
N VAL A 123 -5.62 11.72 23.31
CA VAL A 123 -4.16 11.76 23.44
C VAL A 123 -3.84 12.15 24.88
N ILE A 124 -3.60 11.14 25.73
CA ILE A 124 -3.27 11.33 27.14
C ILE A 124 -1.74 11.27 27.30
N VAL A 125 -1.18 12.24 28.02
CA VAL A 125 0.23 12.30 28.43
C VAL A 125 0.28 12.75 29.88
N ILE A 126 0.98 12.00 30.73
CA ILE A 126 1.26 12.39 32.11
C ILE A 126 2.75 12.74 32.20
N SER A 127 3.04 13.91 32.77
CA SER A 127 4.39 14.36 33.12
C SER A 127 4.48 14.56 34.62
N GLU A 128 5.55 14.07 35.25
CA GLU A 128 5.82 14.30 36.67
C GLU A 128 5.89 15.81 36.96
N ARG A 129 5.19 16.27 38.01
CA ARG A 129 5.30 17.64 38.51
C ARG A 129 6.50 17.75 39.45
N SER A 130 7.55 18.45 39.02
CA SER A 130 8.56 19.00 39.94
C SER A 130 8.04 20.31 40.56
N GLY A 131 8.22 20.47 41.88
CA GLY A 131 7.52 21.48 42.68
C GLY A 131 7.96 22.94 42.49
N GLU A 132 7.14 23.83 43.05
CA GLU A 132 7.34 25.28 43.04
C GLU A 132 8.50 25.72 43.95
N SER A 133 9.23 26.76 43.51
CA SER A 133 9.79 27.77 44.41
C SER A 133 9.64 29.14 43.76
N ASN A 134 9.53 30.19 44.57
CA ASN A 134 8.77 31.39 44.23
C ASN A 134 9.64 32.67 44.31
N ARG A 135 9.19 33.74 43.62
CA ARG A 135 9.54 35.17 43.73
C ARG A 135 10.54 35.82 42.74
N PRO A 136 10.38 37.14 42.46
CA PRO A 136 10.44 37.66 41.07
C PRO A 136 11.31 38.94 40.88
N LEU A 137 11.35 39.49 39.64
CA LEU A 137 11.50 40.94 39.38
C LEU A 137 10.88 41.34 38.00
N PHE A 138 10.11 42.45 38.02
CA PHE A 138 9.77 43.49 37.00
C PHE A 138 10.08 43.29 35.48
N GLY A 139 9.29 43.82 34.52
CA GLY A 139 8.06 44.65 34.58
C GLY A 139 7.62 45.24 33.22
N ASN A 140 6.45 45.93 33.19
CA ASN A 140 5.79 46.69 32.10
C ASN A 140 5.19 45.87 30.91
N GLN A 141 3.90 45.92 30.51
CA GLN A 141 2.99 47.04 30.11
C GLN A 141 3.48 47.83 28.88
N LEU A 142 2.69 48.18 27.83
CA LEU A 142 1.23 48.33 27.58
C LEU A 142 0.83 47.76 26.17
N ILE A 143 -0.37 47.24 25.88
CA ILE A 143 -1.68 47.89 25.48
C ILE A 143 -1.53 48.76 24.20
N GLN A 144 -2.38 48.81 23.15
CA GLN A 144 -3.76 48.36 22.78
C GLN A 144 -3.73 47.96 21.26
N GLY A 145 -4.74 47.43 20.55
CA GLY A 145 -6.18 47.26 20.77
C GLY A 145 -6.97 47.68 19.50
N GLY A 146 -8.01 46.92 19.11
CA GLY A 146 -8.85 47.23 17.95
C GLY A 146 -9.72 46.04 17.52
N GLY A 147 -11.05 46.15 17.68
CA GLY A 147 -12.03 45.10 17.38
C GLY A 147 -13.22 45.62 16.54
N VAL A 148 -14.42 45.08 16.80
CA VAL A 148 -15.70 45.25 16.03
C VAL A 148 -15.75 44.27 14.84
N GLN A 149 -16.55 43.17 14.87
CA GLN A 149 -18.02 43.05 14.65
C GLN A 149 -18.44 43.42 13.19
N LEU A 150 -19.43 42.81 12.54
CA LEU A 150 -20.49 41.87 12.96
C LEU A 150 -21.05 41.09 11.74
N GLU A 151 -22.15 40.38 11.96
CA GLU A 151 -23.16 39.88 10.99
C GLU A 151 -23.09 38.44 10.45
N ARG A 152 -24.30 37.88 10.36
CA ARG A 152 -24.63 36.47 10.12
C ARG A 152 -26.07 36.43 9.60
N GLY A 153 -26.27 35.82 8.44
CA GLY A 153 -27.57 35.45 7.89
C GLY A 153 -27.31 34.56 6.69
N GLU A 154 -28.19 33.67 6.25
CA GLU A 154 -29.44 33.10 6.74
C GLU A 154 -29.61 31.84 5.85
N ASN A 155 -30.12 30.72 6.38
CA ASN A 155 -30.31 29.49 5.59
C ASN A 155 -31.69 29.47 4.91
N LYS A 156 -31.77 28.95 3.69
CA LYS A 156 -33.00 28.47 3.06
C LYS A 156 -32.84 27.04 2.54
N GLU A 157 -33.94 26.29 2.57
CA GLU A 157 -33.98 24.84 2.40
C GLU A 157 -34.19 24.36 0.94
N MET A 158 -33.95 23.05 0.76
CA MET A 158 -34.55 22.15 -0.25
C MET A 158 -34.28 22.39 -1.75
N MET A 159 -33.52 21.48 -2.37
CA MET A 159 -34.09 20.30 -3.05
C MET A 159 -33.00 19.28 -3.44
N VAL A 160 -33.30 17.98 -3.26
CA VAL A 160 -32.41 16.88 -3.69
C VAL A 160 -32.84 16.35 -5.05
N GLY A 161 -32.09 16.71 -6.09
CA GLY A 161 -32.16 16.09 -7.42
C GLY A 161 -30.85 15.37 -7.72
N GLY A 162 -30.89 14.05 -7.87
CA GLY A 162 -29.68 13.24 -8.07
C GLY A 162 -29.09 13.37 -9.48
N GLY A 163 -27.81 13.75 -9.57
CA GLY A 163 -27.02 13.77 -10.80
C GLY A 163 -25.56 13.39 -10.50
N CYS A 164 -25.01 12.46 -11.27
CA CYS A 164 -23.68 11.89 -11.04
C CYS A 164 -22.58 12.74 -11.70
N GLY A 165 -21.45 12.97 -11.02
CA GLY A 165 -20.28 13.68 -11.55
C GLY A 165 -19.01 13.33 -10.79
N ASP A 166 -18.03 12.75 -11.49
CA ASP A 166 -16.80 12.20 -10.90
C ASP A 166 -15.64 13.19 -11.11
N ASP A 167 -15.40 14.09 -10.14
CA ASP A 167 -14.37 15.14 -10.24
C ASP A 167 -12.94 14.59 -10.10
N SER A 168 -12.44 14.03 -11.19
CA SER A 168 -11.00 13.93 -11.51
C SER A 168 -10.77 13.64 -13.00
N GLY A 169 -11.60 14.24 -13.86
CA GLY A 169 -11.38 14.31 -15.31
C GLY A 169 -10.95 15.72 -15.71
N GLY A 170 -9.73 15.88 -16.25
CA GLY A 170 -9.33 17.13 -16.88
C GLY A 170 -10.14 17.33 -18.17
N LEU A 171 -11.13 18.22 -18.14
CA LEU A 171 -11.98 18.48 -19.30
C LEU A 171 -11.20 19.24 -20.39
N SER A 172 -11.01 18.58 -21.54
CA SER A 172 -10.51 19.21 -22.76
C SER A 172 -11.63 20.01 -23.40
N ALA A 173 -11.51 21.34 -23.38
CA ALA A 173 -12.53 22.26 -23.87
C ALA A 173 -12.31 22.60 -25.34
N ASN A 174 -13.19 22.10 -26.21
CA ASN A 174 -13.33 22.57 -27.58
C ASN A 174 -14.81 22.92 -27.86
N LYS A 175 -15.20 24.14 -27.49
CA LYS A 175 -16.43 24.77 -28.00
C LYS A 175 -16.28 26.30 -27.99
N VAL A 176 -16.31 26.89 -29.18
CA VAL A 176 -16.43 28.34 -29.36
C VAL A 176 -17.88 28.71 -29.05
N VAL A 177 -18.16 29.62 -28.11
CA VAL A 177 -18.54 31.06 -28.29
C VAL A 177 -18.70 31.71 -26.89
N ALA A 178 -18.48 33.04 -26.83
CA ALA A 178 -18.96 34.01 -25.84
C ALA A 178 -18.25 34.09 -24.48
N ALA A 179 -18.04 35.33 -24.03
CA ALA A 179 -17.28 35.68 -22.83
C ALA A 179 -18.13 35.58 -21.57
N GLY A 180 -17.57 34.95 -20.54
CA GLY A 180 -18.02 34.99 -19.15
C GLY A 180 -16.81 34.74 -18.25
N GLN A 181 -16.60 35.59 -17.26
CA GLN A 181 -15.51 35.41 -16.30
C GLN A 181 -15.94 34.40 -15.24
N GLU A 182 -15.19 33.31 -15.09
CA GLU A 182 -15.23 32.48 -13.88
C GLU A 182 -14.12 32.94 -12.93
N GLU A 183 -14.42 33.05 -11.64
CA GLU A 183 -13.49 33.59 -10.63
C GLU A 183 -12.31 32.65 -10.34
N GLU A 184 -11.13 32.92 -10.89
CA GLU A 184 -9.87 32.35 -10.38
C GLU A 184 -9.35 33.13 -9.17
N GLY A 185 -9.28 32.47 -8.02
CA GLY A 185 -8.78 33.07 -6.77
C GLY A 185 -7.32 33.52 -6.84
N ASN A 186 -7.10 34.82 -6.69
CA ASN A 186 -5.88 35.52 -6.24
C ASN A 186 -4.52 35.01 -6.78
N THR A 187 -4.48 34.52 -8.02
CA THR A 187 -3.24 34.09 -8.68
C THR A 187 -2.79 35.19 -9.65
N ALA A 188 -1.49 35.52 -9.69
CA ALA A 188 -0.99 36.58 -10.57
C ALA A 188 -1.29 36.23 -12.05
N PRO A 189 -1.74 37.19 -12.89
CA PRO A 189 -2.07 36.92 -14.29
C PRO A 189 -0.86 36.41 -15.07
N PHE A 190 -1.09 35.48 -16.00
CA PHE A 190 -0.04 35.00 -16.91
C PHE A 190 0.43 36.14 -17.83
N PRO A 191 1.73 36.27 -18.11
CA PRO A 191 2.25 37.33 -18.95
C PRO A 191 1.86 37.10 -20.42
N GLU A 192 1.30 38.10 -21.13
CA GLU A 192 0.88 37.94 -22.54
C GLU A 192 2.03 37.45 -23.46
N ARG A 193 3.26 37.83 -23.13
CA ARG A 193 4.49 37.47 -23.85
C ARG A 193 5.54 36.89 -22.90
N VAL A 194 6.17 35.81 -23.30
CA VAL A 194 7.27 35.14 -22.59
C VAL A 194 8.60 35.43 -23.26
N GLN A 195 9.61 35.78 -22.45
CA GLN A 195 11.01 35.74 -22.85
C GLN A 195 11.88 35.34 -21.66
N VAL A 196 12.55 34.18 -21.74
CA VAL A 196 13.32 33.61 -20.62
C VAL A 196 14.63 32.98 -21.10
N GLY A 197 15.70 33.12 -20.32
CA GLY A 197 16.97 32.41 -20.59
C GLY A 197 17.58 32.67 -21.98
N GLY A 198 17.40 33.87 -22.53
CA GLY A 198 17.86 34.22 -23.88
C GLY A 198 16.96 33.72 -25.02
N SER A 199 15.73 33.29 -24.72
CA SER A 199 14.79 32.82 -25.73
C SER A 199 14.35 33.92 -26.72
N PRO A 200 13.79 33.54 -27.88
CA PRO A 200 12.87 34.38 -28.63
C PRO A 200 11.68 34.84 -27.77
N ILE A 201 10.97 35.87 -28.21
CA ILE A 201 9.70 36.27 -27.61
C ILE A 201 8.61 35.33 -28.12
N TYR A 202 7.85 34.73 -27.21
CA TYR A 202 6.67 33.92 -27.52
C TYR A 202 5.41 34.59 -26.98
N LYS A 203 4.35 34.71 -27.79
CA LYS A 203 3.01 35.08 -27.33
C LYS A 203 2.31 33.84 -26.79
N ILE A 204 1.66 33.94 -25.62
CA ILE A 204 0.81 32.86 -25.11
C ILE A 204 -0.45 32.75 -25.98
N ASP A 205 -0.78 31.52 -26.36
CA ASP A 205 -1.99 31.13 -27.09
C ASP A 205 -2.87 30.21 -26.20
N ARG A 206 -3.51 29.18 -26.76
CA ARG A 206 -4.38 28.27 -26.03
C ARG A 206 -3.66 27.50 -24.93
N LYS A 207 -4.39 27.22 -23.84
CA LYS A 207 -3.97 26.28 -22.79
C LYS A 207 -3.99 24.85 -23.33
N LEU A 208 -2.94 24.10 -23.03
CA LEU A 208 -2.80 22.67 -23.35
C LEU A 208 -3.22 21.78 -22.18
N GLY A 209 -2.96 22.21 -20.94
CA GLY A 209 -3.29 21.41 -19.77
C GLY A 209 -2.97 22.10 -18.45
N LYS A 210 -3.40 21.46 -17.36
CA LYS A 210 -3.10 21.84 -15.96
C LYS A 210 -2.66 20.56 -15.23
N GLY A 211 -1.40 20.54 -14.80
CA GLY A 211 -0.84 19.46 -13.98
C GLY A 211 -0.97 19.78 -12.49
N GLY A 212 -0.43 18.89 -11.64
CA GLY A 212 -0.47 19.08 -10.19
C GLY A 212 0.41 20.24 -9.66
N PHE A 213 1.38 20.69 -10.46
CA PHE A 213 2.40 21.69 -10.07
C PHE A 213 2.34 22.99 -10.88
N GLY A 214 1.75 22.96 -12.09
CA GLY A 214 1.77 24.08 -13.04
C GLY A 214 0.77 23.95 -14.19
N GLN A 215 0.76 24.95 -15.06
CA GLN A 215 -0.10 25.05 -16.24
C GLN A 215 0.74 25.05 -17.53
N VAL A 216 0.24 24.45 -18.60
CA VAL A 216 0.95 24.36 -19.89
C VAL A 216 0.11 25.03 -20.97
N PHE A 217 0.75 25.88 -21.78
CA PHE A 217 0.14 26.63 -22.88
C PHE A 217 0.95 26.44 -24.17
N VAL A 218 0.36 26.78 -25.31
CA VAL A 218 1.13 27.00 -26.55
C VAL A 218 1.76 28.38 -26.51
N GLY A 219 3.05 28.45 -26.83
CA GLY A 219 3.74 29.69 -27.19
C GLY A 219 3.89 29.79 -28.70
N ARG A 220 3.39 30.86 -29.31
CA ARG A 220 3.71 31.20 -30.72
C ARG A 220 4.85 32.19 -30.76
N ARG A 221 5.91 31.88 -31.50
CA ARG A 221 7.07 32.76 -31.68
C ARG A 221 6.66 34.04 -32.41
N VAL A 222 7.07 35.20 -31.88
CA VAL A 222 6.66 36.51 -32.40
C VAL A 222 7.50 36.96 -33.62
N SER A 223 8.77 36.55 -33.69
CA SER A 223 9.66 36.91 -34.79
C SER A 223 10.66 35.79 -35.15
N GLY A 224 10.71 35.48 -36.45
CA GLY A 224 11.44 34.33 -37.00
C GLY A 224 10.84 32.98 -36.61
N GLY A 225 11.33 31.92 -37.25
CA GLY A 225 10.81 30.56 -37.12
C GLY A 225 10.30 30.00 -38.45
N THR A 226 10.15 28.70 -38.52
CA THR A 226 9.64 28.00 -39.71
C THR A 226 8.83 26.78 -39.27
N ASP A 227 7.61 26.64 -39.82
CA ASP A 227 6.63 25.62 -39.39
C ASP A 227 7.09 24.17 -39.61
N ARG A 228 8.16 23.96 -40.38
CA ARG A 228 8.75 22.64 -40.67
C ARG A 228 9.90 22.24 -39.74
N ILE A 229 10.28 23.07 -38.77
CA ILE A 229 11.43 22.81 -37.87
C ILE A 229 10.97 22.63 -36.43
N SER A 230 11.19 21.45 -35.85
CA SER A 230 11.08 21.21 -34.41
C SER A 230 12.30 21.76 -33.65
N GLY A 231 12.13 22.10 -32.38
CA GLY A 231 13.22 22.56 -31.50
C GLY A 231 13.25 24.09 -31.30
N PRO A 232 14.41 24.68 -30.93
CA PRO A 232 14.52 26.13 -30.61
C PRO A 232 14.11 27.09 -31.74
N GLY A 233 14.08 26.61 -32.99
CA GLY A 233 13.63 27.35 -34.17
C GLY A 233 12.13 27.24 -34.48
N ALA A 234 11.35 26.48 -33.71
CA ALA A 234 9.94 26.21 -34.00
C ALA A 234 9.04 27.44 -33.88
N THR A 235 7.99 27.47 -34.70
CA THR A 235 6.91 28.48 -34.65
C THR A 235 6.01 28.31 -33.42
N GLU A 236 5.64 27.07 -33.08
CA GLU A 236 4.91 26.71 -31.85
C GLU A 236 5.81 25.92 -30.89
N VAL A 237 5.75 26.26 -29.59
CA VAL A 237 6.45 25.58 -28.47
C VAL A 237 5.48 25.33 -27.31
N ALA A 238 5.80 24.37 -26.44
CA ALA A 238 5.09 24.21 -25.18
C ALA A 238 5.69 25.13 -24.11
N LEU A 239 4.86 25.93 -23.43
CA LEU A 239 5.22 26.81 -22.32
C LEU A 239 4.64 26.26 -21.02
N LYS A 240 5.48 25.70 -20.14
CA LYS A 240 5.07 25.23 -18.80
C LYS A 240 5.39 26.30 -17.76
N PHE A 241 4.38 26.71 -17.00
CA PHE A 241 4.45 27.73 -15.94
C PHE A 241 4.19 27.12 -14.57
N GLU A 242 5.06 27.39 -13.61
CA GLU A 242 4.90 27.02 -12.20
C GLU A 242 5.06 28.29 -11.35
N HIS A 243 4.08 28.57 -10.49
CA HIS A 243 4.10 29.77 -9.65
C HIS A 243 5.10 29.60 -8.50
N LYS A 244 5.75 30.68 -8.03
CA LYS A 244 6.74 30.57 -6.94
C LYS A 244 6.18 29.99 -5.64
N SER A 245 4.89 30.16 -5.37
CA SER A 245 4.22 29.56 -4.20
C SER A 245 3.74 28.12 -4.43
N SER A 246 3.93 27.54 -5.64
CA SER A 246 3.66 26.12 -5.88
C SER A 246 4.51 25.24 -4.97
N LYS A 247 3.94 24.11 -4.54
CA LYS A 247 4.66 23.10 -3.75
C LYS A 247 5.92 22.65 -4.51
N GLY A 248 7.08 22.78 -3.87
CA GLY A 248 8.38 22.48 -4.47
C GLY A 248 9.17 23.69 -4.98
N CYS A 249 8.56 24.89 -5.07
CA CYS A 249 9.21 26.12 -5.53
C CYS A 249 9.76 27.01 -4.39
N ASN A 250 9.51 26.66 -3.12
CA ASN A 250 9.86 27.49 -1.94
C ASN A 250 11.36 27.79 -1.79
N TYR A 251 12.24 26.97 -2.40
CA TYR A 251 13.70 27.07 -2.26
C TYR A 251 14.42 27.34 -3.60
N GLY A 252 13.68 27.73 -4.65
CA GLY A 252 14.24 27.99 -5.97
C GLY A 252 13.38 27.42 -7.11
N PRO A 253 13.96 27.21 -8.30
CA PRO A 253 13.25 26.61 -9.43
C PRO A 253 12.75 25.18 -9.13
N PRO A 254 11.69 24.71 -9.81
CA PRO A 254 11.16 23.36 -9.66
C PRO A 254 12.23 22.28 -9.81
N TYR A 255 12.18 21.25 -8.97
CA TYR A 255 13.10 20.10 -9.04
C TYR A 255 13.10 19.43 -10.42
N GLU A 256 11.97 19.43 -11.11
CA GLU A 256 11.79 18.96 -12.50
C GLU A 256 12.83 19.55 -13.48
N TRP A 257 13.27 20.79 -13.26
CA TRP A 257 14.30 21.45 -14.08
C TRP A 257 15.67 20.76 -13.99
N GLN A 258 15.96 20.12 -12.86
CA GLN A 258 17.19 19.34 -12.66
C GLN A 258 17.06 17.98 -13.35
N VAL A 259 15.87 17.35 -13.28
CA VAL A 259 15.59 16.08 -13.95
C VAL A 259 15.71 16.24 -15.47
N TYR A 260 15.11 17.28 -16.07
CA TYR A 260 15.29 17.57 -17.51
C TYR A 260 16.73 17.92 -17.89
N ASN A 261 17.54 18.48 -17.00
CA ASN A 261 18.97 18.68 -17.29
C ASN A 261 19.72 17.34 -17.42
N THR A 262 19.33 16.32 -16.66
CA THR A 262 19.98 14.99 -16.68
C THR A 262 19.38 14.05 -17.75
N LEU A 263 18.08 14.18 -18.03
CA LEU A 263 17.36 13.32 -18.97
C LEU A 263 17.15 13.95 -20.37
N GLY A 264 17.29 15.26 -20.52
CA GLY A 264 17.03 15.98 -21.77
C GLY A 264 17.80 15.39 -22.96
N GLY A 265 17.09 15.14 -24.07
CA GLY A 265 17.66 14.49 -25.25
C GLY A 265 17.82 12.97 -25.14
N SER A 266 17.46 12.35 -24.02
CA SER A 266 17.28 10.89 -23.96
C SER A 266 16.09 10.47 -24.84
N HIS A 267 16.14 9.23 -25.32
CA HIS A 267 15.04 8.66 -26.09
C HIS A 267 13.73 8.68 -25.28
N GLY A 268 12.65 9.16 -25.89
CA GLY A 268 11.35 9.33 -25.24
C GLY A 268 11.19 10.53 -24.32
N VAL A 269 12.19 11.41 -24.16
CA VAL A 269 12.07 12.60 -23.28
C VAL A 269 12.09 13.87 -24.14
N PRO A 270 11.09 14.77 -24.02
CA PRO A 270 11.08 16.03 -24.77
C PRO A 270 12.23 16.94 -24.33
N ARG A 271 12.72 17.78 -25.24
CA ARG A 271 13.79 18.74 -24.95
C ARG A 271 13.20 20.00 -24.33
N VAL A 272 13.88 20.49 -23.30
CA VAL A 272 13.74 21.87 -22.82
C VAL A 272 14.72 22.73 -23.63
N HIS A 273 14.22 23.78 -24.29
CA HIS A 273 15.03 24.70 -25.09
C HIS A 273 15.53 25.87 -24.25
N TYR A 274 14.65 26.45 -23.45
CA TYR A 274 14.92 27.59 -22.60
C TYR A 274 14.19 27.41 -21.28
N LYS A 275 14.74 27.98 -20.21
CA LYS A 275 14.06 28.06 -18.92
C LYS A 275 14.53 29.29 -18.16
N GLY A 276 13.65 29.87 -17.35
CA GLY A 276 13.95 31.05 -16.56
C GLY A 276 12.76 31.53 -15.76
N LYS A 277 12.94 32.62 -15.03
CA LYS A 277 11.90 33.24 -14.21
C LYS A 277 11.38 34.49 -14.91
N GLN A 278 10.07 34.66 -14.94
CA GLN A 278 9.41 35.87 -15.44
C GLN A 278 8.25 36.22 -14.50
N GLY A 279 8.32 37.39 -13.87
CA GLY A 279 7.38 37.80 -12.81
C GLY A 279 7.35 36.78 -11.66
N GLU A 280 6.15 36.29 -11.34
CA GLU A 280 5.88 35.30 -10.29
C GLU A 280 5.96 33.83 -10.75
N TYR A 281 6.40 33.61 -11.99
CA TYR A 281 6.47 32.27 -12.58
C TYR A 281 7.89 31.81 -12.90
N TYR A 282 8.15 30.53 -12.62
CA TYR A 282 9.17 29.74 -13.29
C TYR A 282 8.59 29.20 -14.60
N VAL A 283 9.30 29.39 -15.71
CA VAL A 283 8.85 29.04 -17.05
C VAL A 283 9.84 28.11 -17.74
N MET A 284 9.35 27.03 -18.34
CA MET A 284 10.09 26.19 -19.29
C MET A 284 9.49 26.31 -20.69
N VAL A 285 10.37 26.46 -21.69
CA VAL A 285 10.05 26.42 -23.12
C VAL A 285 10.53 25.08 -23.65
N MET A 286 9.62 24.28 -24.22
CA MET A 286 9.84 22.86 -24.53
C MET A 286 9.37 22.50 -25.94
N ASP A 287 9.83 21.34 -26.44
CA ASP A 287 9.29 20.71 -27.65
C ASP A 287 7.75 20.69 -27.59
N MET A 288 7.09 21.16 -28.65
CA MET A 288 5.65 21.01 -28.81
C MET A 288 5.34 19.57 -29.25
N LEU A 289 4.39 18.92 -28.58
CA LEU A 289 4.00 17.51 -28.82
C LEU A 289 2.56 17.40 -29.34
N GLY A 290 2.17 16.19 -29.72
CA GLY A 290 0.83 15.82 -30.15
C GLY A 290 -0.07 15.37 -28.99
N PRO A 291 -1.17 14.65 -29.28
CA PRO A 291 -2.14 14.20 -28.28
C PRO A 291 -1.52 13.18 -27.30
N SER A 292 -2.09 13.11 -26.09
CA SER A 292 -1.75 12.06 -25.12
C SER A 292 -2.37 10.71 -25.48
N LEU A 293 -1.89 9.62 -24.87
CA LEU A 293 -2.56 8.31 -25.00
C LEU A 293 -3.96 8.33 -24.38
N TRP A 294 -4.24 9.22 -23.42
CA TRP A 294 -5.60 9.46 -22.92
C TRP A 294 -6.51 10.06 -23.99
N ASP A 295 -6.03 11.06 -24.73
CA ASP A 295 -6.79 11.66 -25.84
C ASP A 295 -7.03 10.64 -26.95
N ALA A 296 -5.97 9.93 -27.37
CA ALA A 296 -6.06 8.87 -28.38
C ALA A 296 -7.03 7.75 -27.97
N TRP A 297 -7.04 7.36 -26.69
CA TRP A 297 -7.96 6.34 -26.16
C TRP A 297 -9.42 6.80 -26.18
N ASN A 298 -9.69 8.07 -25.85
CA ASN A 298 -11.05 8.63 -25.97
C ASN A 298 -11.47 8.75 -27.44
N THR A 299 -10.59 9.21 -28.34
CA THR A 299 -10.86 9.27 -29.79
C THR A 299 -11.11 7.89 -30.40
N ALA A 300 -10.46 6.84 -29.90
CA ALA A 300 -10.66 5.45 -30.33
C ALA A 300 -11.94 4.79 -29.78
N GLY A 301 -12.82 5.52 -29.07
CA GLY A 301 -14.05 4.96 -28.50
C GLY A 301 -13.82 4.18 -27.21
N GLN A 302 -12.82 4.57 -26.40
CA GLN A 302 -12.55 4.04 -25.06
C GLN A 302 -12.06 2.59 -25.00
N ALA A 303 -11.49 2.08 -26.10
CA ALA A 303 -10.68 0.86 -26.14
C ALA A 303 -9.60 0.97 -27.23
N MET A 304 -8.48 0.27 -27.05
CA MET A 304 -7.42 0.13 -28.07
C MET A 304 -7.19 -1.32 -28.46
N SER A 305 -6.85 -1.54 -29.74
CA SER A 305 -6.54 -2.88 -30.27
C SER A 305 -5.29 -3.48 -29.59
N SER A 306 -5.21 -4.82 -29.57
CA SER A 306 -4.07 -5.54 -28.99
C SER A 306 -2.73 -5.10 -29.60
N GLU A 307 -2.68 -4.88 -30.92
CA GLU A 307 -1.47 -4.39 -31.61
C GLU A 307 -1.08 -2.98 -31.18
N MET A 308 -2.05 -2.05 -31.08
CA MET A 308 -1.79 -0.68 -30.63
C MET A 308 -1.21 -0.67 -29.22
N VAL A 309 -1.85 -1.38 -28.29
CA VAL A 309 -1.38 -1.45 -26.89
C VAL A 309 -0.05 -2.21 -26.78
N ALA A 310 0.21 -3.22 -27.62
CA ALA A 310 1.50 -3.90 -27.69
C ALA A 310 2.64 -2.99 -28.19
N CYS A 311 2.39 -2.18 -29.23
CA CYS A 311 3.38 -1.21 -29.70
C CYS A 311 3.65 -0.12 -28.65
N ILE A 312 2.61 0.35 -27.95
CA ILE A 312 2.76 1.26 -26.78
C ILE A 312 3.60 0.59 -25.70
N ALA A 313 3.32 -0.68 -25.34
CA ALA A 313 4.08 -1.39 -24.32
C ALA A 313 5.57 -1.45 -24.64
N VAL A 314 5.93 -1.85 -25.85
CA VAL A 314 7.31 -1.98 -26.31
C VAL A 314 8.07 -0.64 -26.27
N GLU A 315 7.47 0.43 -26.79
CA GLU A 315 8.11 1.75 -26.78
C GLU A 315 8.16 2.33 -25.35
N SER A 316 7.08 2.25 -24.56
CA SER A 316 7.07 2.70 -23.15
C SER A 316 8.12 1.98 -22.29
N ILE A 317 8.33 0.67 -22.48
CA ILE A 317 9.40 -0.08 -21.78
C ILE A 317 10.79 0.45 -22.19
N SER A 318 11.01 0.76 -23.47
CA SER A 318 12.27 1.36 -23.96
C SER A 318 12.53 2.76 -23.36
N ILE A 319 11.49 3.59 -23.26
CA ILE A 319 11.59 4.92 -22.65
C ILE A 319 11.93 4.81 -21.16
N LEU A 320 11.23 3.94 -20.43
CA LEU A 320 11.51 3.69 -19.01
C LEU A 320 12.92 3.11 -18.79
N GLU A 321 13.36 2.14 -19.61
CA GLU A 321 14.73 1.62 -19.54
C GLU A 321 15.79 2.72 -19.69
N LYS A 322 15.59 3.66 -20.63
CA LYS A 322 16.51 4.80 -20.81
C LYS A 322 16.47 5.81 -19.66
N MET A 323 15.31 6.02 -19.02
CA MET A 323 15.18 6.85 -17.82
C MET A 323 15.82 6.18 -16.60
N HIS A 324 15.55 4.89 -16.39
CA HIS A 324 16.13 4.06 -15.34
C HIS A 324 17.65 3.99 -15.49
N ALA A 325 18.17 3.83 -16.71
CA ALA A 325 19.62 3.83 -16.99
C ALA A 325 20.33 5.15 -16.65
N ARG A 326 19.59 6.27 -16.52
CA ARG A 326 20.10 7.57 -16.02
C ARG A 326 19.94 7.75 -14.50
N GLY A 327 19.44 6.74 -13.79
CA GLY A 327 19.31 6.74 -12.31
C GLY A 327 17.98 7.28 -11.77
N TYR A 328 17.00 7.55 -12.64
CA TYR A 328 15.70 8.14 -12.25
C TYR A 328 14.55 7.16 -12.49
N VAL A 329 13.54 7.20 -11.62
CA VAL A 329 12.20 6.63 -11.80
C VAL A 329 11.19 7.75 -12.02
N HIS A 330 10.12 7.49 -12.75
CA HIS A 330 9.11 8.47 -13.14
C HIS A 330 8.12 8.79 -12.01
N GLY A 331 7.60 7.76 -11.34
CA GLY A 331 6.69 7.89 -10.18
C GLY A 331 5.24 8.26 -10.51
N ASP A 332 4.92 8.62 -11.76
CA ASP A 332 3.55 8.90 -12.22
C ASP A 332 3.31 8.43 -13.67
N VAL A 333 3.54 7.14 -13.92
CA VAL A 333 3.30 6.51 -15.24
C VAL A 333 1.80 6.32 -15.46
N LYS A 334 1.25 6.96 -16.51
CA LYS A 334 -0.19 6.98 -16.84
C LYS A 334 -0.44 7.42 -18.29
N PRO A 335 -1.63 7.15 -18.89
CA PRO A 335 -1.95 7.55 -20.27
C PRO A 335 -1.77 9.04 -20.57
N GLU A 336 -2.07 9.91 -19.61
CA GLU A 336 -2.02 11.37 -19.75
C GLU A 336 -0.57 11.90 -19.87
N ASN A 337 0.41 11.16 -19.34
CA ASN A 337 1.83 11.55 -19.35
C ASN A 337 2.61 10.93 -20.53
N PHE A 338 1.98 10.07 -21.34
CA PHE A 338 2.55 9.59 -22.60
C PHE A 338 1.92 10.35 -23.77
N LEU A 339 2.73 11.11 -24.51
CA LEU A 339 2.29 11.93 -25.65
C LEU A 339 2.91 11.41 -26.96
N LEU A 340 2.14 11.52 -28.04
CA LEU A 340 2.64 11.32 -29.40
C LEU A 340 3.41 12.54 -29.88
N GLY A 341 4.22 12.39 -30.93
CA GLY A 341 4.75 13.54 -31.67
C GLY A 341 3.65 14.32 -32.39
N GLN A 342 3.98 15.50 -32.90
CA GLN A 342 3.01 16.34 -33.60
C GLN A 342 2.42 15.61 -34.84
N PRO A 343 1.10 15.65 -35.06
CA PRO A 343 0.47 15.10 -36.26
C PRO A 343 1.06 15.67 -37.55
N SER A 344 1.05 14.89 -38.64
CA SER A 344 1.58 15.32 -39.95
C SER A 344 3.08 15.64 -39.94
N THR A 345 3.83 15.09 -38.98
CA THR A 345 5.30 15.17 -38.92
C THR A 345 5.92 13.77 -38.93
N ALA A 346 7.20 13.67 -39.29
CA ALA A 346 7.95 12.41 -39.22
C ALA A 346 8.05 11.82 -37.78
N GLN A 347 7.62 12.56 -36.75
CA GLN A 347 7.58 12.11 -35.36
C GLN A 347 6.16 11.74 -34.88
N GLU A 348 5.11 11.82 -35.70
CA GLU A 348 3.71 11.61 -35.26
C GLU A 348 3.48 10.26 -34.55
N LYS A 349 4.17 9.20 -34.98
CA LYS A 349 4.07 7.84 -34.39
C LYS A 349 5.00 7.61 -33.20
N LYS A 350 5.83 8.59 -32.83
CA LYS A 350 6.85 8.46 -31.77
C LYS A 350 6.25 8.82 -30.43
N LEU A 351 6.55 8.01 -29.41
CA LEU A 351 6.06 8.22 -28.05
C LEU A 351 7.07 9.04 -27.22
N PHE A 352 6.54 9.85 -26.30
CA PHE A 352 7.28 10.66 -25.35
C PHE A 352 6.65 10.55 -23.97
N LEU A 353 7.47 10.51 -22.92
CA LEU A 353 7.08 10.57 -21.51
C LEU A 353 7.35 11.97 -20.97
N VAL A 354 6.33 12.58 -20.37
CA VAL A 354 6.34 13.97 -19.89
C VAL A 354 5.93 14.07 -18.41
N ASP A 355 6.05 15.27 -17.84
CA ASP A 355 5.75 15.61 -16.45
C ASP A 355 6.65 14.91 -15.41
N LEU A 356 7.93 15.32 -15.39
CA LEU A 356 8.97 14.75 -14.53
C LEU A 356 8.93 15.32 -13.10
N GLY A 357 7.85 16.01 -12.70
CA GLY A 357 7.70 16.67 -11.39
C GLY A 357 7.66 15.71 -10.20
N LEU A 358 7.27 14.45 -10.41
CA LEU A 358 7.28 13.38 -9.41
C LEU A 358 8.48 12.43 -9.51
N ALA A 359 9.37 12.63 -10.49
CA ALA A 359 10.51 11.77 -10.70
C ALA A 359 11.46 11.77 -9.49
N THR A 360 12.05 10.62 -9.17
CA THR A 360 13.00 10.49 -8.05
C THR A 360 14.21 9.65 -8.46
N LYS A 361 15.31 9.76 -7.72
CA LYS A 361 16.48 8.91 -7.96
C LYS A 361 16.25 7.54 -7.32
N TRP A 362 16.50 6.47 -8.07
CA TRP A 362 16.51 5.10 -7.54
C TRP A 362 17.92 4.59 -7.21
N ARG A 363 18.96 5.27 -7.72
CA ARG A 363 20.35 5.06 -7.31
C ARG A 363 21.07 6.40 -7.11
N ASP A 364 22.10 6.38 -6.27
CA ASP A 364 23.03 7.49 -6.19
C ASP A 364 23.84 7.65 -7.49
N GLY A 365 24.14 8.90 -7.83
CA GLY A 365 24.81 9.26 -9.08
C GLY A 365 26.34 9.12 -9.03
N ALA A 366 26.94 9.16 -7.85
CA ALA A 366 28.40 9.09 -7.69
C ALA A 366 28.88 7.65 -7.46
N SER A 367 28.21 6.93 -6.57
CA SER A 367 28.53 5.53 -6.20
C SER A 367 27.83 4.48 -7.07
N GLY A 368 26.75 4.85 -7.77
CA GLY A 368 25.90 3.92 -8.51
C GLY A 368 25.05 2.99 -7.63
N GLN A 369 25.16 3.09 -6.31
CA GLN A 369 24.43 2.23 -5.36
C GLN A 369 22.94 2.53 -5.35
N HIS A 370 22.11 1.49 -5.18
CA HIS A 370 20.66 1.64 -5.04
C HIS A 370 20.35 2.51 -3.80
N VAL A 371 19.29 3.34 -3.87
CA VAL A 371 18.83 4.09 -2.70
C VAL A 371 18.35 3.14 -1.60
N GLU A 372 18.52 3.54 -0.35
CA GLU A 372 18.07 2.76 0.80
C GLU A 372 16.55 2.56 0.81
N TYR A 373 16.12 1.40 1.30
CA TYR A 373 14.70 1.09 1.47
C TYR A 373 14.15 1.76 2.73
N ASP A 374 13.07 2.53 2.57
CA ASP A 374 12.29 3.09 3.66
C ASP A 374 10.79 2.95 3.37
N GLN A 375 9.96 3.04 4.42
CA GLN A 375 8.50 3.04 4.32
C GLN A 375 7.91 4.16 5.18
N ARG A 376 7.09 5.01 4.55
CA ARG A 376 6.38 6.14 5.18
C ARG A 376 4.89 6.06 4.85
N PRO A 377 4.09 5.31 5.62
CA PRO A 377 2.69 5.03 5.29
C PRO A 377 1.76 6.25 5.11
N ASP A 378 2.16 7.44 5.53
CA ASP A 378 1.42 8.69 5.32
C ASP A 378 1.82 9.46 4.03
N VAL A 379 2.84 9.01 3.30
CA VAL A 379 3.33 9.63 2.06
C VAL A 379 2.92 8.80 0.84
N PHE A 380 1.88 9.25 0.14
CA PHE A 380 1.51 8.74 -1.18
C PHE A 380 1.96 9.70 -2.29
N ARG A 381 2.34 9.16 -3.46
CA ARG A 381 2.70 9.92 -4.67
C ARG A 381 2.18 9.21 -5.93
N GLY A 382 1.98 9.99 -7.00
CA GLY A 382 1.46 9.50 -8.28
C GLY A 382 -0.06 9.40 -8.33
N THR A 383 -0.57 8.92 -9.46
CA THR A 383 -2.01 8.84 -9.74
C THR A 383 -2.60 7.53 -9.19
N VAL A 384 -3.48 7.62 -8.18
CA VAL A 384 -4.13 6.48 -7.47
C VAL A 384 -4.57 5.33 -8.38
N ARG A 385 -5.14 5.63 -9.56
CA ARG A 385 -5.62 4.63 -10.51
C ARG A 385 -4.49 3.72 -11.02
N TYR A 386 -3.31 4.28 -11.29
CA TYR A 386 -2.19 3.62 -11.97
C TYR A 386 -0.99 3.33 -11.06
N ALA A 387 -0.83 4.02 -9.93
CA ALA A 387 0.31 3.84 -9.02
C ALA A 387 0.51 2.38 -8.56
N SER A 388 1.75 1.96 -8.30
CA SER A 388 2.08 0.65 -7.74
C SER A 388 1.46 0.45 -6.35
N VAL A 389 1.31 -0.82 -5.93
CA VAL A 389 0.99 -1.15 -4.54
C VAL A 389 2.03 -0.55 -3.57
N HIS A 390 3.31 -0.57 -3.93
CA HIS A 390 4.38 -0.07 -3.08
C HIS A 390 4.28 1.45 -2.86
N ALA A 391 3.88 2.22 -3.88
CA ALA A 391 3.58 3.65 -3.74
C ALA A 391 2.38 3.91 -2.81
N HIS A 392 1.33 3.07 -2.88
CA HIS A 392 0.21 3.13 -1.92
C HIS A 392 0.63 2.81 -0.47
N LEU A 393 1.60 1.91 -0.30
CA LEU A 393 2.19 1.58 1.00
C LEU A 393 3.22 2.62 1.49
N GLY A 394 3.51 3.66 0.69
CA GLY A 394 4.48 4.70 1.01
C GLY A 394 5.93 4.21 1.05
N ARG A 395 6.24 3.12 0.32
CA ARG A 395 7.62 2.63 0.17
C ARG A 395 8.45 3.55 -0.70
N THR A 396 9.77 3.57 -0.49
CA THR A 396 10.71 4.20 -1.43
C THR A 396 10.46 3.69 -2.86
N ALA A 397 10.39 4.60 -3.82
CA ALA A 397 10.12 4.27 -5.21
C ALA A 397 11.36 3.66 -5.90
N SER A 398 11.11 2.71 -6.80
CA SER A 398 12.11 1.90 -7.49
C SER A 398 11.65 1.53 -8.90
N ARG A 399 12.50 0.88 -9.69
CA ARG A 399 12.23 0.61 -11.11
C ARG A 399 11.00 -0.28 -11.34
N ARG A 400 10.69 -1.18 -10.39
CA ARG A 400 9.48 -2.01 -10.43
C ARG A 400 8.19 -1.18 -10.37
N ASP A 401 8.21 -0.02 -9.72
CA ASP A 401 7.02 0.81 -9.52
C ASP A 401 6.50 1.42 -10.83
N ASP A 402 7.40 1.93 -11.66
CA ASP A 402 7.07 2.45 -12.99
C ASP A 402 6.56 1.34 -13.91
N LEU A 403 7.15 0.15 -13.83
CA LEU A 403 6.79 -1.01 -14.66
C LEU A 403 5.44 -1.63 -14.24
N GLU A 404 5.15 -1.69 -12.94
CA GLU A 404 3.83 -2.06 -12.41
C GLU A 404 2.75 -1.04 -12.83
N SER A 405 3.09 0.26 -12.73
CA SER A 405 2.19 1.34 -13.16
C SER A 405 1.96 1.33 -14.68
N LEU A 406 2.97 0.95 -15.47
CA LEU A 406 2.83 0.70 -16.90
C LEU A 406 1.91 -0.50 -17.17
N ALA A 407 2.04 -1.61 -16.43
CA ALA A 407 1.15 -2.77 -16.60
C ALA A 407 -0.33 -2.40 -16.37
N TYR A 408 -0.62 -1.64 -15.30
CA TYR A 408 -1.98 -1.12 -15.05
C TYR A 408 -2.45 -0.13 -16.13
N THR A 409 -1.54 0.71 -16.65
CA THR A 409 -1.81 1.64 -17.76
C THR A 409 -2.17 0.90 -19.05
N LEU A 410 -1.41 -0.12 -19.44
CA LEU A 410 -1.65 -0.92 -20.65
C LEU A 410 -2.97 -1.70 -20.57
N ILE A 411 -3.24 -2.33 -19.43
CA ILE A 411 -4.49 -3.06 -19.20
C ILE A 411 -5.69 -2.10 -19.22
N PHE A 412 -5.54 -0.88 -18.69
CA PHE A 412 -6.56 0.17 -18.80
C PHE A 412 -6.82 0.58 -20.26
N LEU A 413 -5.77 0.85 -21.06
CA LEU A 413 -5.93 1.23 -22.46
C LEU A 413 -6.64 0.14 -23.30
N HIS A 414 -6.39 -1.14 -22.97
CA HIS A 414 -7.01 -2.26 -23.65
C HIS A 414 -8.46 -2.55 -23.20
N LYS A 415 -8.73 -2.54 -21.88
CA LYS A 415 -10.04 -2.93 -21.30
C LYS A 415 -10.99 -1.75 -21.01
N GLY A 416 -10.49 -0.53 -21.12
CA GLY A 416 -11.15 0.73 -20.76
C GLY A 416 -11.43 0.94 -19.27
N ARG A 417 -11.17 -0.05 -18.40
CA ARG A 417 -11.39 0.05 -16.94
C ARG A 417 -10.51 -0.90 -16.13
N LEU A 418 -10.29 -0.53 -14.86
CA LEU A 418 -9.60 -1.30 -13.83
C LEU A 418 -10.55 -1.62 -12.65
N PRO A 419 -10.42 -2.78 -11.96
CA PRO A 419 -11.35 -3.22 -10.90
C PRO A 419 -11.42 -2.37 -9.62
N TRP A 420 -10.65 -1.28 -9.54
CA TRP A 420 -10.50 -0.39 -8.38
C TRP A 420 -10.85 1.08 -8.70
N GLN A 421 -11.62 1.32 -9.76
CA GLN A 421 -12.23 2.63 -10.00
C GLN A 421 -13.50 2.81 -9.13
N GLY A 422 -13.89 4.07 -8.87
CA GLY A 422 -15.12 4.41 -8.14
C GLY A 422 -14.98 4.58 -6.61
N TYR A 423 -13.82 4.28 -6.01
CA TYR A 423 -13.57 4.60 -4.60
C TYR A 423 -13.40 6.11 -4.38
N GLN A 424 -13.99 6.66 -3.30
CA GLN A 424 -13.95 8.07 -2.93
C GLN A 424 -13.70 8.26 -1.42
N GLY A 425 -13.42 9.49 -0.99
CA GLY A 425 -13.09 9.84 0.40
C GLY A 425 -11.63 9.59 0.79
N ASP A 426 -11.26 9.96 2.03
CA ASP A 426 -9.86 9.95 2.50
C ASP A 426 -9.22 8.55 2.52
N ASN A 427 -10.02 7.50 2.68
CA ASN A 427 -9.56 6.11 2.66
C ASN A 427 -9.42 5.53 1.23
N LYS A 428 -9.69 6.30 0.17
CA LYS A 428 -9.61 5.88 -1.24
C LYS A 428 -8.30 5.18 -1.59
N SER A 429 -7.16 5.73 -1.16
CA SER A 429 -5.83 5.12 -1.43
C SER A 429 -5.70 3.73 -0.81
N PHE A 430 -6.14 3.56 0.45
CA PHE A 430 -6.15 2.27 1.14
C PHE A 430 -7.07 1.25 0.46
N LEU A 431 -8.30 1.64 0.10
CA LEU A 431 -9.27 0.77 -0.56
C LEU A 431 -8.79 0.31 -1.94
N VAL A 432 -8.18 1.22 -2.71
CA VAL A 432 -7.56 0.91 -4.01
C VAL A 432 -6.39 -0.05 -3.83
N CYS A 433 -5.50 0.19 -2.86
CA CYS A 433 -4.37 -0.71 -2.58
C CYS A 433 -4.84 -2.11 -2.18
N LYS A 434 -5.81 -2.18 -1.26
CA LYS A 434 -6.46 -3.43 -0.84
C LYS A 434 -7.04 -4.19 -2.03
N LYS A 435 -7.74 -3.49 -2.94
CA LYS A 435 -8.33 -4.09 -4.13
C LYS A 435 -7.28 -4.56 -5.15
N LYS A 436 -6.19 -3.80 -5.35
CA LYS A 436 -5.03 -4.22 -6.17
C LYS A 436 -4.42 -5.52 -5.64
N MET A 437 -4.14 -5.57 -4.33
CA MET A 437 -3.56 -6.76 -3.67
C MET A 437 -4.47 -8.00 -3.68
N MET A 438 -5.79 -7.82 -3.78
CA MET A 438 -6.75 -8.92 -3.92
C MET A 438 -7.02 -9.35 -5.37
N THR A 439 -6.48 -8.66 -6.38
CA THR A 439 -6.74 -8.94 -7.79
C THR A 439 -5.53 -9.65 -8.41
N SER A 440 -5.66 -10.95 -8.70
CA SER A 440 -4.57 -11.72 -9.33
C SER A 440 -4.34 -11.30 -10.80
N PRO A 441 -3.16 -11.61 -11.38
CA PRO A 441 -2.89 -11.37 -12.79
C PRO A 441 -3.91 -12.03 -13.73
N GLU A 442 -4.38 -13.24 -13.42
CA GLU A 442 -5.46 -13.93 -14.15
C GLU A 442 -6.76 -13.14 -14.14
N MET A 443 -7.18 -12.64 -12.96
CA MET A 443 -8.42 -11.89 -12.83
C MET A 443 -8.33 -10.54 -13.55
N LEU A 444 -7.20 -9.84 -13.42
CA LEU A 444 -6.99 -8.54 -14.05
C LEU A 444 -6.89 -8.65 -15.57
N CYS A 445 -6.09 -9.60 -16.07
CA CYS A 445 -5.85 -9.84 -17.49
C CYS A 445 -6.86 -10.79 -18.13
N CYS A 446 -7.98 -11.10 -17.47
CA CYS A 446 -9.05 -11.89 -18.07
C CYS A 446 -9.53 -11.22 -19.38
N PHE A 447 -9.59 -11.99 -20.47
CA PHE A 447 -9.81 -11.55 -21.86
C PHE A 447 -8.72 -10.66 -22.49
N CYS A 448 -7.58 -10.44 -21.85
CA CYS A 448 -6.39 -9.87 -22.50
C CYS A 448 -5.56 -10.97 -23.18
N PRO A 449 -4.79 -10.66 -24.23
CA PRO A 449 -3.75 -11.55 -24.74
C PRO A 449 -2.72 -11.94 -23.66
N THR A 450 -2.18 -13.16 -23.77
CA THR A 450 -1.22 -13.74 -22.81
C THR A 450 -0.02 -12.84 -22.43
N PRO A 451 0.59 -12.07 -23.36
CA PRO A 451 1.70 -11.17 -23.03
C PRO A 451 1.41 -10.17 -21.91
N PHE A 452 0.17 -9.65 -21.82
CA PHE A 452 -0.22 -8.72 -20.76
C PHE A 452 -0.21 -9.39 -19.38
N LYS A 453 -0.68 -10.64 -19.31
CA LYS A 453 -0.63 -11.45 -18.09
C LYS A 453 0.83 -11.71 -17.69
N GLN A 454 1.65 -12.18 -18.62
CA GLN A 454 3.05 -12.51 -18.36
C GLN A 454 3.87 -11.28 -17.93
N PHE A 455 3.65 -10.13 -18.57
CA PHE A 455 4.28 -8.86 -18.16
C PHE A 455 3.86 -8.49 -16.73
N LEU A 456 2.56 -8.53 -16.43
CA LEU A 456 2.05 -8.25 -15.09
C LEU A 456 2.62 -9.23 -14.03
N GLU A 457 2.68 -10.53 -14.34
CA GLU A 457 3.26 -11.55 -13.45
C GLU A 457 4.74 -11.29 -13.15
N ILE A 458 5.52 -10.82 -14.12
CA ILE A 458 6.92 -10.42 -13.89
C ILE A 458 6.97 -9.21 -12.94
N VAL A 459 6.29 -8.11 -13.30
CA VAL A 459 6.49 -6.83 -12.60
C VAL A 459 6.00 -6.84 -11.15
N VAL A 460 4.90 -7.53 -10.83
CA VAL A 460 4.39 -7.60 -9.45
C VAL A 460 5.21 -8.49 -8.52
N ASN A 461 6.14 -9.28 -9.08
CA ASN A 461 7.02 -10.18 -8.31
C ASN A 461 8.47 -9.68 -8.22
N MET A 462 8.83 -8.53 -8.81
CA MET A 462 10.19 -7.98 -8.72
C MET A 462 10.51 -7.46 -7.31
N LYS A 463 11.76 -7.66 -6.87
CA LYS A 463 12.32 -7.06 -5.65
C LYS A 463 12.64 -5.57 -5.86
N PHE A 464 12.81 -4.84 -4.75
CA PHE A 464 13.07 -3.39 -4.73
C PHE A 464 14.31 -2.99 -5.55
N ASP A 465 15.39 -3.73 -5.37
CA ASP A 465 16.70 -3.51 -5.99
C ASP A 465 16.95 -4.36 -7.25
N GLU A 466 15.97 -5.16 -7.69
CA GLU A 466 16.10 -6.03 -8.85
C GLU A 466 16.39 -5.22 -10.13
N GLU A 467 17.28 -5.74 -10.97
CA GLU A 467 17.57 -5.19 -12.30
C GLU A 467 16.52 -5.70 -13.30
N PRO A 468 15.61 -4.87 -13.83
CA PRO A 468 14.55 -5.36 -14.69
C PRO A 468 15.09 -5.89 -16.02
N ASN A 469 14.66 -7.07 -16.43
CA ASN A 469 15.02 -7.60 -17.75
C ASN A 469 14.12 -7.00 -18.85
N TYR A 470 14.40 -5.74 -19.21
CA TYR A 470 13.63 -4.98 -20.20
C TYR A 470 13.53 -5.70 -21.55
N SER A 471 14.58 -6.38 -22.00
CA SER A 471 14.57 -7.12 -23.28
C SER A 471 13.60 -8.30 -23.26
N LYS A 472 13.56 -9.08 -22.17
CA LYS A 472 12.56 -10.14 -21.98
C LYS A 472 11.15 -9.57 -21.99
N MET A 473 10.90 -8.47 -21.26
CA MET A 473 9.57 -7.86 -21.17
C MET A 473 9.09 -7.29 -22.51
N ILE A 474 9.98 -6.72 -23.33
CA ILE A 474 9.69 -6.32 -24.71
C ILE A 474 9.31 -7.55 -25.56
N SER A 475 10.11 -8.61 -25.53
CA SER A 475 9.91 -9.79 -26.38
C SER A 475 8.58 -10.55 -26.15
N LEU A 476 7.93 -10.34 -25.00
CA LEU A 476 6.58 -10.89 -24.76
C LEU A 476 5.57 -10.39 -25.80
N PHE A 477 5.71 -9.15 -26.27
CA PHE A 477 4.74 -8.49 -27.14
C PHE A 477 4.99 -8.72 -28.64
N ASP A 478 6.11 -9.35 -29.02
CA ASP A 478 6.50 -9.54 -30.43
C ASP A 478 5.40 -10.25 -31.26
N CYS A 479 4.67 -11.20 -30.66
CA CYS A 479 3.59 -11.93 -31.34
C CYS A 479 2.30 -11.12 -31.60
N LEU A 480 2.20 -9.92 -31.02
CA LEU A 480 1.05 -9.02 -31.19
C LEU A 480 1.34 -7.83 -32.13
N ILE A 481 2.58 -7.70 -32.60
CA ILE A 481 3.04 -6.52 -33.36
C ILE A 481 3.25 -6.91 -34.82
N GLY A 482 2.68 -6.14 -35.75
CA GLY A 482 2.83 -6.39 -37.19
C GLY A 482 4.30 -6.44 -37.65
N PRO A 483 4.66 -7.36 -38.56
CA PRO A 483 6.06 -7.59 -38.95
C PRO A 483 6.68 -6.42 -39.74
N ASN A 484 5.87 -5.57 -40.36
CA ASN A 484 6.32 -4.39 -41.11
C ASN A 484 6.31 -3.13 -40.21
N PRO A 485 7.46 -2.55 -39.84
CA PRO A 485 7.51 -1.38 -38.95
C PRO A 485 6.83 -0.12 -39.51
N ALA A 486 6.80 0.06 -40.84
CA ALA A 486 6.26 1.29 -41.45
C ALA A 486 4.74 1.46 -41.23
N ILE A 487 4.01 0.34 -41.20
CA ILE A 487 2.55 0.33 -41.02
C ILE A 487 2.11 0.23 -39.56
N ARG A 488 3.03 -0.01 -38.61
CA ARG A 488 2.70 -0.04 -37.18
C ARG A 488 2.04 1.28 -36.74
N PRO A 489 1.10 1.24 -35.78
CA PRO A 489 0.43 2.44 -35.31
C PRO A 489 1.37 3.35 -34.49
N ILE A 490 2.38 2.76 -33.82
CA ILE A 490 3.40 3.44 -33.03
C ILE A 490 4.80 2.99 -33.48
N ASN A 491 5.75 3.92 -33.52
CA ASN A 491 7.15 3.63 -33.80
C ASN A 491 7.75 2.87 -32.59
N THR A 492 8.45 1.78 -32.86
CA THR A 492 9.05 0.85 -31.88
C THR A 492 10.56 0.67 -32.10
N ASP A 493 11.21 1.59 -32.84
CA ASP A 493 12.63 1.57 -33.15
C ASP A 493 13.52 1.80 -31.91
N GLY A 494 12.96 2.40 -30.84
CA GLY A 494 13.62 2.51 -29.53
C GLY A 494 14.02 1.14 -28.97
N ALA A 495 13.05 0.23 -28.95
CA ALA A 495 13.20 -1.12 -28.45
C ALA A 495 14.12 -2.00 -29.32
N GLN A 496 14.21 -1.74 -30.63
CA GLN A 496 15.11 -2.52 -31.51
C GLN A 496 16.56 -2.49 -31.01
N LYS A 497 17.03 -1.36 -30.47
CA LYS A 497 18.39 -1.26 -29.92
C LYS A 497 18.62 -2.20 -28.74
N ILE A 498 17.60 -2.40 -27.90
CA ILE A 498 17.63 -3.33 -26.76
C ILE A 498 17.69 -4.77 -27.29
N ILE A 499 16.88 -5.09 -28.30
CA ILE A 499 16.85 -6.42 -28.94
C ILE A 499 18.20 -6.75 -29.60
N TYR A 500 18.78 -5.84 -30.40
CA TYR A 500 20.07 -6.06 -31.07
C TYR A 500 21.25 -6.22 -30.09
N GLN A 501 21.26 -5.48 -28.97
CA GLN A 501 22.29 -5.63 -27.93
C GLN A 501 22.28 -7.02 -27.28
N VAL A 502 21.12 -7.67 -27.20
CA VAL A 502 20.98 -9.06 -26.74
C VAL A 502 21.26 -10.06 -27.86
N GLY A 503 20.90 -9.75 -29.11
CA GLY A 503 21.20 -10.57 -30.28
C GLY A 503 22.69 -10.84 -30.48
N GLN A 504 23.54 -9.84 -30.23
CA GLN A 504 25.02 -10.00 -30.23
C GLN A 504 25.54 -10.96 -29.15
N LYS A 505 24.75 -11.27 -28.11
CA LYS A 505 25.08 -12.24 -27.05
C LYS A 505 24.38 -13.60 -27.19
N ARG A 506 23.49 -13.78 -28.17
CA ARG A 506 22.74 -15.03 -28.38
C ARG A 506 23.15 -15.74 -29.67
N GLY A 507 24.21 -16.54 -29.55
CA GLY A 507 24.24 -17.79 -30.29
C GLY A 507 23.09 -18.68 -29.81
N ARG A 508 21.99 -18.70 -30.58
CA ARG A 508 20.90 -19.69 -30.55
C ARG A 508 20.49 -20.20 -29.15
N LEU A 509 19.86 -19.36 -28.34
CA LEU A 509 19.01 -19.87 -27.26
C LEU A 509 17.65 -20.26 -27.85
N THR A 510 17.51 -21.55 -28.15
CA THR A 510 16.23 -22.25 -28.20
C THR A 510 15.46 -22.04 -26.89
N SER A 511 14.13 -22.19 -26.95
CA SER A 511 13.28 -22.14 -25.78
C SER A 511 13.42 -23.43 -24.96
N GLU A 512 14.60 -23.65 -24.40
CA GLU A 512 14.78 -24.63 -23.33
C GLU A 512 14.27 -24.04 -22.03
N GLU A 513 13.44 -24.83 -21.35
CA GLU A 513 12.85 -24.48 -20.07
C GLU A 513 13.96 -24.50 -19.01
N GLU A 514 14.51 -23.33 -18.68
CA GLU A 514 15.19 -23.11 -17.40
C GLU A 514 14.14 -23.15 -16.26
N ASP A 515 13.51 -24.32 -16.10
CA ASP A 515 12.86 -24.74 -14.87
C ASP A 515 13.95 -25.05 -13.84
N ASP A 516 14.53 -23.96 -13.35
CA ASP A 516 15.38 -23.95 -12.18
C ASP A 516 14.48 -24.35 -11.00
N GLY A 517 14.41 -25.66 -10.74
CA GLY A 517 13.36 -26.37 -9.97
C GLY A 517 13.22 -26.01 -8.48
N GLN A 518 13.74 -24.85 -8.07
CA GLN A 518 13.33 -24.17 -6.85
C GLN A 518 12.14 -23.24 -7.17
N PRO A 519 10.97 -23.38 -6.52
CA PRO A 519 9.89 -22.44 -6.70
C PRO A 519 10.34 -21.04 -6.25
N LYS A 520 10.61 -20.16 -7.22
CA LYS A 520 10.91 -18.74 -6.98
C LYS A 520 9.74 -18.17 -6.16
N LYS A 521 10.01 -17.87 -4.89
CA LYS A 521 8.99 -17.40 -3.93
C LYS A 521 8.27 -16.20 -4.54
N LYS A 522 7.01 -16.40 -4.92
CA LYS A 522 6.18 -15.35 -5.51
C LYS A 522 5.98 -14.28 -4.44
N VAL A 523 6.32 -13.03 -4.75
CA VAL A 523 6.35 -11.94 -3.76
C VAL A 523 4.94 -11.50 -3.36
N ARG A 524 3.90 -11.81 -4.17
CA ARG A 524 2.51 -11.40 -3.91
C ARG A 524 1.42 -12.47 -4.12
N LEU A 525 1.77 -13.69 -4.54
CA LEU A 525 0.78 -14.71 -4.95
C LEU A 525 0.62 -15.85 -3.94
N GLY A 526 -0.28 -15.64 -2.98
CA GLY A 526 -0.79 -16.65 -2.06
C GLY A 526 -2.29 -16.50 -1.83
N VAL A 527 -2.93 -17.57 -1.37
CA VAL A 527 -4.32 -17.49 -0.90
C VAL A 527 -4.34 -16.75 0.44
N PRO A 528 -5.33 -15.88 0.71
CA PRO A 528 -5.53 -15.28 2.02
C PRO A 528 -5.61 -16.32 3.15
N ALA A 529 -4.57 -16.37 3.98
CA ALA A 529 -4.54 -17.16 5.19
C ALA A 529 -4.53 -16.24 6.41
N THR A 530 -5.20 -16.66 7.49
CA THR A 530 -4.90 -16.15 8.82
C THR A 530 -3.91 -17.07 9.49
N GLN A 531 -2.84 -16.49 10.03
CA GLN A 531 -1.73 -17.24 10.62
C GLN A 531 -1.27 -16.55 11.90
N TRP A 532 -0.69 -17.36 12.78
CA TRP A 532 0.15 -16.89 13.86
C TRP A 532 1.47 -16.39 13.28
N VAL A 533 1.86 -15.17 13.63
CA VAL A 533 3.21 -14.64 13.43
C VAL A 533 3.91 -14.71 14.78
N SER A 534 4.99 -15.48 14.85
CA SER A 534 5.77 -15.66 16.08
C SER A 534 7.21 -15.19 15.87
N ILE A 535 7.70 -14.37 16.80
CA ILE A 535 9.02 -13.75 16.78
C ILE A 535 9.82 -14.35 17.92
N TYR A 536 10.97 -14.91 17.59
CA TYR A 536 11.90 -15.52 18.53
C TYR A 536 13.18 -14.70 18.60
N ASN A 537 13.65 -14.39 19.80
CA ASN A 537 14.93 -13.73 20.02
C ASN A 537 15.87 -14.67 20.77
N ALA A 538 17.16 -14.64 20.46
CA ALA A 538 18.17 -15.25 21.29
C ALA A 538 18.25 -14.55 22.65
N ARG A 539 18.36 -15.34 23.72
CA ARG A 539 18.56 -14.86 25.09
C ARG A 539 19.47 -15.81 25.86
N MET A 540 20.01 -15.36 26.98
CA MET A 540 20.61 -16.25 27.96
C MET A 540 19.57 -17.30 28.42
N PRO A 541 19.97 -18.53 28.74
CA PRO A 541 19.04 -19.59 29.14
C PRO A 541 18.11 -19.15 30.27
N MET A 542 16.81 -19.17 30.01
CA MET A 542 15.76 -18.75 30.95
C MET A 542 14.56 -19.69 30.93
N LYS A 543 13.80 -19.70 32.03
CA LYS A 543 12.51 -20.41 32.12
C LYS A 543 11.44 -19.58 31.39
N GLN A 544 10.78 -20.18 30.40
CA GLN A 544 9.63 -19.60 29.69
C GLN A 544 8.48 -20.61 29.70
N ARG A 545 7.25 -20.12 29.81
CA ARG A 545 6.00 -20.89 29.73
C ARG A 545 5.08 -20.21 28.73
N TYR A 546 4.30 -21.01 28.00
CA TYR A 546 3.24 -20.50 27.15
C TYR A 546 1.93 -21.24 27.43
N HIS A 547 0.83 -20.50 27.30
CA HIS A 547 -0.53 -21.04 27.24
C HIS A 547 -1.21 -20.46 26.01
N TYR A 548 -2.06 -21.25 25.35
CA TYR A 548 -2.81 -20.84 24.16
C TYR A 548 -4.18 -21.51 24.18
N ASN A 549 -5.12 -21.00 23.39
CA ASN A 549 -6.53 -21.39 23.43
C ASN A 549 -7.17 -21.20 24.83
N VAL A 550 -6.71 -20.20 25.59
CA VAL A 550 -7.21 -19.91 26.94
C VAL A 550 -8.50 -19.11 26.85
N ALA A 551 -9.57 -19.62 27.45
CA ALA A 551 -10.83 -18.89 27.61
C ALA A 551 -10.79 -18.01 28.87
N ASP A 552 -11.57 -16.92 28.86
CA ASP A 552 -11.66 -15.90 29.91
C ASP A 552 -11.67 -16.47 31.34
N GLY A 553 -12.58 -17.40 31.63
CA GLY A 553 -12.72 -18.03 32.95
C GLY A 553 -11.56 -18.93 33.40
N ARG A 554 -10.54 -19.15 32.57
CA ARG A 554 -9.30 -19.86 32.94
C ARG A 554 -8.07 -18.95 33.00
N LEU A 555 -8.21 -17.67 32.66
CA LEU A 555 -7.08 -16.75 32.56
C LEU A 555 -6.34 -16.60 33.90
N ALA A 556 -7.08 -16.36 34.98
CA ALA A 556 -6.52 -16.19 36.33
C ALA A 556 -5.69 -17.41 36.79
N GLN A 557 -6.24 -18.62 36.65
CA GLN A 557 -5.56 -19.86 37.02
C GLN A 557 -4.20 -20.04 36.31
N HIS A 558 -4.08 -19.61 35.06
CA HIS A 558 -2.83 -19.67 34.31
C HIS A 558 -1.82 -18.61 34.77
N VAL A 559 -2.28 -17.41 35.12
CA VAL A 559 -1.42 -16.31 35.60
C VAL A 559 -0.93 -16.58 37.02
N GLU A 560 -1.82 -16.98 37.94
CA GLU A 560 -1.48 -17.34 39.33
C GLU A 560 -0.40 -18.42 39.38
N ARG A 561 -0.60 -19.53 38.66
CA ARG A 561 0.38 -20.62 38.55
C ARG A 561 1.68 -20.20 37.85
N GLY A 562 1.66 -19.16 37.01
CA GLY A 562 2.87 -18.57 36.44
C GLY A 562 3.64 -17.77 37.49
N ASN A 563 2.94 -16.95 38.28
CA ASN A 563 3.51 -16.13 39.35
C ASN A 563 4.13 -17.00 40.46
N GLU A 564 3.46 -18.08 40.88
CA GLU A 564 4.01 -19.10 41.81
C GLU A 564 5.34 -19.70 41.30
N ASP A 565 5.45 -19.87 39.98
CA ASP A 565 6.62 -20.41 39.30
C ASP A 565 7.74 -19.37 39.03
N GLY A 566 7.56 -18.12 39.48
CA GLY A 566 8.48 -17.00 39.23
C GLY A 566 8.46 -16.48 37.80
N LEU A 567 7.37 -16.68 37.06
CA LEU A 567 7.20 -16.27 35.67
C LEU A 567 6.19 -15.13 35.57
N LEU A 568 6.55 -14.07 34.85
CA LEU A 568 5.68 -12.91 34.62
C LEU A 568 5.32 -12.79 33.15
N ILE A 569 4.13 -12.27 32.84
CA ILE A 569 3.61 -12.15 31.48
C ILE A 569 4.47 -11.17 30.68
N SER A 570 5.06 -11.63 29.57
CA SER A 570 5.88 -10.82 28.67
C SER A 570 5.17 -10.48 27.36
N CYS A 571 4.30 -11.35 26.87
CA CYS A 571 3.50 -11.11 25.67
C CYS A 571 2.11 -11.77 25.78
N VAL A 572 1.07 -11.04 25.38
CA VAL A 572 -0.28 -11.58 25.18
C VAL A 572 -0.73 -11.42 23.73
N ALA A 573 -1.56 -12.35 23.25
CA ALA A 573 -2.19 -12.30 21.93
C ALA A 573 -3.59 -12.93 21.97
N SER A 574 -4.39 -12.75 20.92
CA SER A 574 -5.72 -13.38 20.80
C SER A 574 -5.93 -14.00 19.42
N CYS A 575 -6.70 -15.08 19.37
CA CYS A 575 -7.17 -15.72 18.15
C CYS A 575 -8.62 -16.19 18.37
N SER A 576 -9.57 -15.68 17.58
CA SER A 576 -10.98 -16.08 17.66
C SER A 576 -11.59 -16.01 19.07
N ASN A 577 -11.24 -14.97 19.83
CA ASN A 577 -11.62 -14.73 21.23
C ASN A 577 -11.00 -15.67 22.27
N LEU A 578 -9.94 -16.41 21.91
CA LEU A 578 -9.13 -17.18 22.85
C LEU A 578 -7.75 -16.54 23.01
N TRP A 579 -7.26 -16.50 24.24
CA TRP A 579 -5.99 -15.86 24.58
C TRP A 579 -4.80 -16.80 24.41
N ALA A 580 -3.67 -16.21 24.04
CA ALA A 580 -2.35 -16.78 24.21
C ALA A 580 -1.55 -15.91 25.20
N LEU A 581 -0.91 -16.56 26.17
CA LEU A 581 -0.08 -15.96 27.20
C LEU A 581 1.34 -16.50 27.07
N ILE A 582 2.33 -15.63 26.96
CA ILE A 582 3.75 -15.94 27.09
C ILE A 582 4.24 -15.35 28.41
N MET A 583 4.87 -16.18 29.24
CA MET A 583 5.39 -15.80 30.55
C MET A 583 6.85 -16.23 30.67
N ASP A 584 7.73 -15.35 31.15
CA ASP A 584 9.14 -15.68 31.34
C ASP A 584 9.75 -15.08 32.61
N ALA A 585 10.88 -15.66 33.03
CA ALA A 585 11.68 -15.22 34.16
C ALA A 585 12.62 -14.04 33.80
N GLY A 586 12.67 -13.63 32.52
CA GLY A 586 13.63 -12.66 31.99
C GLY A 586 13.03 -11.28 31.73
N THR A 587 11.86 -10.97 32.30
CA THR A 587 11.14 -9.71 32.08
C THR A 587 11.74 -8.50 32.80
N SER A 588 12.48 -8.73 33.89
CA SER A 588 12.90 -7.72 34.89
C SER A 588 11.75 -6.99 35.60
N PHE A 589 10.50 -7.44 35.44
CA PHE A 589 9.35 -6.85 36.14
C PHE A 589 9.32 -7.28 37.61
N THR A 590 8.83 -6.39 38.49
CA THR A 590 8.78 -6.60 39.94
C THR A 590 7.37 -6.85 40.49
N ALA A 591 6.34 -6.41 39.77
CA ALA A 591 4.94 -6.70 40.03
C ALA A 591 4.12 -6.54 38.74
N GLN A 592 2.99 -7.23 38.63
CA GLN A 592 2.07 -7.11 37.50
C GLN A 592 0.62 -7.01 37.96
N VAL A 593 -0.18 -6.28 37.19
CA VAL A 593 -1.64 -6.27 37.24
C VAL A 593 -2.16 -6.46 35.81
N TYR A 594 -3.34 -7.05 35.68
CA TYR A 594 -3.99 -7.20 34.38
C TYR A 594 -5.49 -7.00 34.50
N GLU A 595 -6.12 -6.57 33.41
CA GLU A 595 -7.57 -6.48 33.29
C GLU A 595 -8.02 -7.15 31.99
N LEU A 596 -9.06 -7.98 32.10
CA LEU A 596 -9.85 -8.44 30.97
C LEU A 596 -11.12 -7.57 30.91
N SER A 597 -11.18 -6.66 29.95
CA SER A 597 -12.28 -5.70 29.80
C SER A 597 -13.09 -5.98 28.53
N PRO A 598 -14.44 -5.83 28.54
CA PRO A 598 -15.24 -5.87 27.32
C PRO A 598 -14.95 -4.68 26.38
N PHE A 599 -14.27 -3.64 26.88
CA PHE A 599 -13.84 -2.49 26.09
C PHE A 599 -12.39 -2.66 25.62
N PHE A 600 -12.08 -2.17 24.42
CA PHE A 600 -10.73 -2.20 23.87
C PHE A 600 -9.89 -1.06 24.45
N LEU A 601 -8.91 -1.42 25.30
CA LEU A 601 -8.08 -0.50 26.12
C LEU A 601 -8.93 0.37 27.07
N HIS A 602 -9.35 -0.23 28.18
CA HIS A 602 -10.19 0.40 29.20
C HIS A 602 -9.51 1.60 29.88
N LYS A 603 -9.96 2.80 29.52
CA LYS A 603 -9.32 4.08 29.87
C LYS A 603 -9.20 4.34 31.36
N GLU A 604 -10.29 4.16 32.12
CA GLU A 604 -10.35 4.47 33.55
C GLU A 604 -9.40 3.59 34.36
N TRP A 605 -9.43 2.27 34.11
CA TRP A 605 -8.52 1.32 34.77
C TRP A 605 -7.05 1.60 34.43
N ILE A 606 -6.73 1.88 33.15
CA ILE A 606 -5.35 2.21 32.74
C ILE A 606 -4.85 3.48 33.45
N MET A 607 -5.69 4.51 33.60
CA MET A 607 -5.34 5.74 34.33
C MET A 607 -5.06 5.44 35.81
N GLU A 608 -5.94 4.70 36.48
CA GLU A 608 -5.78 4.28 37.87
C GLU A 608 -4.48 3.49 38.10
N GLN A 609 -4.10 2.62 37.17
CA GLN A 609 -2.86 1.85 37.26
C GLN A 609 -1.61 2.70 36.95
N TRP A 610 -1.69 3.70 36.05
CA TRP A 610 -0.61 4.68 35.86
C TRP A 610 -0.34 5.51 37.11
N GLU A 611 -1.37 5.97 37.83
CA GLU A 611 -1.21 6.66 39.13
C GLU A 611 -0.51 5.78 40.18
N LYS A 612 -0.70 4.46 40.08
CA LYS A 612 -0.04 3.45 40.92
C LYS A 612 1.37 3.07 40.46
N ASN A 613 1.93 3.76 39.45
CA ASN A 613 3.22 3.49 38.81
C ASN A 613 3.34 2.12 38.13
N TYR A 614 2.24 1.56 37.63
CA TYR A 614 2.28 0.46 36.66
C TYR A 614 2.27 1.03 35.24
N TYR A 615 3.05 0.46 34.33
CA TYR A 615 3.04 0.84 32.92
C TYR A 615 2.58 -0.32 32.05
N ILE A 616 1.83 -0.05 30.97
CA ILE A 616 1.40 -1.07 30.02
C ILE A 616 2.64 -1.77 29.43
N SER A 617 2.71 -3.08 29.63
CA SER A 617 3.80 -3.95 29.17
C SER A 617 3.37 -4.85 28.02
N SER A 618 2.10 -5.29 28.00
CA SER A 618 1.55 -6.04 26.87
C SER A 618 0.04 -5.82 26.73
N ILE A 619 -0.46 -5.82 25.49
CA ILE A 619 -1.88 -5.69 25.17
C ILE A 619 -2.28 -6.71 24.11
N ALA A 620 -3.51 -7.23 24.21
CA ALA A 620 -4.16 -8.01 23.16
C ALA A 620 -5.65 -7.61 23.08
N GLY A 621 -6.20 -7.63 21.87
CA GLY A 621 -7.63 -7.46 21.64
C GLY A 621 -8.23 -8.71 20.99
N ALA A 622 -9.49 -8.99 21.29
CA ALA A 622 -10.26 -10.08 20.71
C ALA A 622 -11.20 -9.59 19.60
N ASN A 623 -11.78 -10.51 18.83
CA ASN A 623 -12.67 -10.18 17.71
C ASN A 623 -14.04 -9.65 18.18
N ASN A 624 -14.49 -10.04 19.37
CA ASN A 624 -15.68 -9.51 20.03
C ASN A 624 -15.49 -8.09 20.59
N GLY A 625 -14.30 -7.50 20.48
CA GLY A 625 -13.99 -6.16 20.97
C GLY A 625 -13.42 -6.09 22.39
N SER A 626 -13.36 -7.20 23.13
CA SER A 626 -12.72 -7.24 24.45
C SER A 626 -11.20 -7.07 24.35
N SER A 627 -10.57 -6.68 25.45
CA SER A 627 -9.11 -6.60 25.53
C SER A 627 -8.56 -7.18 26.83
N LEU A 628 -7.36 -7.73 26.73
CA LEU A 628 -6.51 -8.08 27.84
C LEU A 628 -5.36 -7.07 27.89
N VAL A 629 -5.33 -6.27 28.95
CA VAL A 629 -4.27 -5.28 29.20
C VAL A 629 -3.43 -5.78 30.37
N VAL A 630 -2.12 -5.84 30.20
CA VAL A 630 -1.15 -6.17 31.26
C VAL A 630 -0.29 -4.95 31.54
N MET A 631 -0.20 -4.56 32.80
CA MET A 631 0.62 -3.45 33.27
C MET A 631 1.59 -3.93 34.36
N SER A 632 2.82 -3.40 34.33
CA SER A 632 3.95 -3.92 35.11
C SER A 632 4.74 -2.83 35.83
N LYS A 633 5.34 -3.18 36.96
CA LYS A 633 6.38 -2.42 37.68
C LYS A 633 7.77 -2.98 37.37
N GLY A 634 8.81 -2.19 37.59
CA GLY A 634 10.20 -2.53 37.22
C GLY A 634 10.54 -2.25 35.76
N THR A 635 9.62 -1.67 34.98
CA THR A 635 9.93 -1.20 33.62
C THR A 635 10.89 0.00 33.66
N GLN A 636 11.67 0.21 32.60
CA GLN A 636 12.51 1.40 32.45
C GLN A 636 11.72 2.64 32.00
N TYR A 637 10.40 2.52 31.78
CA TYR A 637 9.56 3.59 31.24
C TYR A 637 9.34 4.69 32.27
N THR A 638 9.37 5.95 31.81
CA THR A 638 9.13 7.13 32.66
C THR A 638 7.81 7.83 32.33
N GLN A 639 7.35 7.73 31.08
CA GLN A 639 6.08 8.29 30.61
C GLN A 639 5.52 7.38 29.52
N GLN A 640 4.20 7.30 29.43
CA GLN A 640 3.51 6.48 28.43
C GLN A 640 2.32 7.24 27.84
N SER A 641 2.00 6.93 26.59
CA SER A 641 0.75 7.35 25.94
C SER A 641 0.29 6.24 25.01
N TYR A 642 -1.02 6.00 24.92
CA TYR A 642 -1.59 5.09 23.93
C TYR A 642 -2.58 5.83 23.02
N LYS A 643 -2.89 5.22 21.88
CA LYS A 643 -3.96 5.67 20.99
C LYS A 643 -4.72 4.46 20.43
N VAL A 644 -6.05 4.58 20.41
CA VAL A 644 -6.95 3.71 19.64
C VAL A 644 -7.34 4.41 18.33
N SER A 645 -7.44 3.68 17.22
CA SER A 645 -7.92 4.22 15.94
C SER A 645 -8.38 3.12 14.97
N ASP A 646 -9.35 3.41 14.12
CA ASP A 646 -9.81 2.50 13.04
C ASP A 646 -8.82 2.36 11.87
N SER A 647 -7.75 3.17 11.85
CA SER A 647 -6.67 3.09 10.87
C SER A 647 -5.32 3.09 11.58
N PHE A 648 -4.28 2.54 10.94
CA PHE A 648 -2.96 2.49 11.56
C PHE A 648 -2.42 3.91 11.81
N PRO A 649 -2.17 4.33 13.07
CA PRO A 649 -2.07 5.75 13.43
C PRO A 649 -0.67 6.36 13.18
N PHE A 650 -0.08 6.10 12.00
CA PHE A 650 1.32 6.46 11.71
C PHE A 650 1.65 7.95 11.91
N LYS A 651 0.75 8.87 11.53
CA LYS A 651 0.96 10.32 11.76
C LYS A 651 1.12 10.68 13.24
N TRP A 652 0.42 9.97 14.14
CA TRP A 652 0.57 10.14 15.58
C TRP A 652 1.85 9.49 16.10
N ILE A 653 2.21 8.29 15.62
CA ILE A 653 3.48 7.61 15.93
C ILE A 653 4.68 8.50 15.53
N ASN A 654 4.68 9.05 14.31
CA ASN A 654 5.72 9.94 13.80
C ASN A 654 5.78 11.30 14.54
N LYS A 655 4.66 11.78 15.10
CA LYS A 655 4.69 12.90 16.06
C LYS A 655 5.36 12.47 17.37
N LYS A 656 5.01 11.31 17.90
CA LYS A 656 5.49 10.77 19.18
C LYS A 656 6.97 10.37 19.17
N TRP A 657 7.50 9.85 18.06
CA TRP A 657 8.95 9.62 17.88
C TRP A 657 9.75 10.92 18.02
N ARG A 658 9.29 12.03 17.43
CA ARG A 658 9.90 13.36 17.60
C ARG A 658 9.79 13.91 19.03
N GLU A 659 8.81 13.44 19.81
CA GLU A 659 8.67 13.72 21.25
C GLU A 659 9.51 12.74 22.14
N GLY A 660 10.30 11.85 21.55
CA GLY A 660 11.15 10.88 22.26
C GLY A 660 10.42 9.64 22.80
N PHE A 661 9.14 9.44 22.45
CA PHE A 661 8.40 8.22 22.75
C PHE A 661 8.69 7.16 21.68
N HIS A 662 8.70 5.89 22.07
CA HIS A 662 8.90 4.76 21.17
C HIS A 662 7.76 3.75 21.35
N VAL A 663 7.32 3.09 20.29
CA VAL A 663 6.27 2.04 20.37
C VAL A 663 6.81 0.87 21.17
N THR A 664 6.07 0.48 22.22
CA THR A 664 6.44 -0.59 23.16
C THR A 664 5.44 -1.74 23.16
N SER A 665 4.20 -1.50 22.74
CA SER A 665 3.22 -2.57 22.54
C SER A 665 2.18 -2.16 21.50
N MET A 666 1.63 -3.15 20.79
CA MET A 666 0.55 -2.97 19.82
C MET A 666 -0.43 -4.13 19.89
N ALA A 667 -1.72 -3.84 19.69
CA ALA A 667 -2.77 -4.84 19.54
C ALA A 667 -3.82 -4.38 18.53
N THR A 668 -4.71 -5.30 18.19
CA THR A 668 -5.88 -5.06 17.35
C THR A 668 -7.12 -5.67 17.98
N ALA A 669 -8.29 -5.06 17.77
CA ALA A 669 -9.59 -5.65 18.09
C ALA A 669 -10.53 -5.41 16.91
N GLY A 670 -10.78 -6.46 16.12
CA GLY A 670 -11.44 -6.34 14.82
C GLY A 670 -10.59 -5.53 13.83
N SER A 671 -11.08 -4.36 13.42
CA SER A 671 -10.37 -3.38 12.57
C SER A 671 -9.59 -2.33 13.36
N ARG A 672 -9.87 -2.15 14.66
CA ARG A 672 -9.26 -1.10 15.49
C ARG A 672 -7.84 -1.47 15.87
N TRP A 673 -6.94 -0.50 15.77
CA TRP A 673 -5.56 -0.55 16.24
C TRP A 673 -5.46 0.08 17.63
N GLY A 674 -4.71 -0.56 18.52
CA GLY A 674 -4.26 0.02 19.78
C GLY A 674 -2.74 0.07 19.78
N VAL A 675 -2.16 1.27 19.89
CA VAL A 675 -0.71 1.48 19.87
C VAL A 675 -0.29 2.16 21.16
N VAL A 676 0.67 1.56 21.87
CA VAL A 676 1.23 2.06 23.13
C VAL A 676 2.67 2.52 22.88
N MET A 677 2.99 3.73 23.32
CA MET A 677 4.34 4.30 23.21
C MET A 677 4.85 4.79 24.55
N SER A 678 6.10 4.46 24.88
CA SER A 678 6.76 4.83 26.14
C SER A 678 8.02 5.68 25.90
N ARG A 679 8.31 6.62 26.80
CA ARG A 679 9.64 7.24 26.94
C ARG A 679 10.59 6.31 27.69
N ASN A 680 11.88 6.47 27.43
CA ASN A 680 12.96 5.65 28.00
C ASN A 680 12.83 4.12 27.74
N ALA A 681 12.25 3.74 26.60
CA ALA A 681 12.05 2.33 26.22
C ALA A 681 13.33 1.57 25.80
N GLY A 682 14.53 2.15 25.96
CA GLY A 682 15.79 1.51 25.60
C GLY A 682 16.13 1.49 24.10
N PHE A 683 15.34 2.12 23.23
CA PHE A 683 15.59 2.20 21.78
C PHE A 683 16.25 3.54 21.37
N SER A 684 17.10 3.50 20.34
CA SER A 684 17.72 4.68 19.72
C SER A 684 16.98 5.14 18.47
N ASP A 685 16.36 4.21 17.74
CA ASP A 685 15.60 4.49 16.53
C ASP A 685 14.51 3.43 16.31
N GLN A 686 13.47 3.78 15.55
CA GLN A 686 12.32 2.94 15.26
C GLN A 686 11.71 3.20 13.86
N VAL A 687 11.30 2.11 13.22
CA VAL A 687 10.66 2.11 11.90
C VAL A 687 9.45 1.18 11.90
N VAL A 688 8.58 1.34 10.90
CA VAL A 688 7.41 0.47 10.68
C VAL A 688 7.52 -0.25 9.35
N GLU A 689 7.13 -1.51 9.33
CA GLU A 689 6.73 -2.22 8.12
C GLU A 689 5.23 -2.50 8.19
N LEU A 690 4.46 -1.90 7.28
CA LEU A 690 3.00 -2.03 7.19
C LEU A 690 2.63 -2.60 5.81
N ASP A 691 1.94 -3.74 5.77
CA ASP A 691 1.59 -4.40 4.51
C ASP A 691 0.26 -5.16 4.64
N PHE A 692 -0.39 -5.44 3.51
CA PHE A 692 -1.53 -6.35 3.42
C PHE A 692 -1.11 -7.83 3.47
N LEU A 693 0.18 -8.11 3.25
CA LEU A 693 0.81 -9.41 3.40
C LEU A 693 1.80 -9.39 4.58
N TYR A 694 2.59 -10.46 4.72
CA TYR A 694 3.75 -10.43 5.60
C TYR A 694 4.94 -9.71 4.92
N PRO A 695 5.49 -8.61 5.46
CA PRO A 695 6.46 -7.76 4.76
C PRO A 695 7.90 -8.32 4.79
N SER A 696 8.11 -9.52 4.25
CA SER A 696 9.38 -10.24 4.33
C SER A 696 10.57 -9.45 3.75
N GLU A 697 10.39 -8.75 2.62
CA GLU A 697 11.44 -7.92 2.01
C GLU A 697 11.90 -6.79 2.95
N GLY A 698 10.95 -6.09 3.57
CA GLY A 698 11.26 -5.01 4.50
C GLY A 698 12.01 -5.53 5.73
N ILE A 699 11.51 -6.60 6.35
CA ILE A 699 12.13 -7.20 7.55
C ILE A 699 13.59 -7.56 7.31
N HIS A 700 13.92 -8.25 6.21
CA HIS A 700 15.31 -8.62 5.92
C HIS A 700 16.22 -7.39 5.74
N ARG A 701 15.81 -6.39 4.94
CA ARG A 701 16.59 -5.16 4.75
C ARG A 701 16.81 -4.38 6.05
N ARG A 702 15.80 -4.36 6.93
CA ARG A 702 15.91 -3.71 8.25
C ARG A 702 16.78 -4.53 9.22
N TRP A 703 16.80 -5.86 9.14
CA TRP A 703 17.71 -6.71 9.92
C TRP A 703 19.17 -6.46 9.58
N ASP A 704 19.49 -6.30 8.29
CA ASP A 704 20.84 -5.94 7.82
C ASP A 704 21.28 -4.57 8.37
N GLY A 705 20.33 -3.63 8.51
CA GLY A 705 20.53 -2.33 9.16
C GLY A 705 20.54 -2.36 10.70
N GLY A 706 20.57 -3.53 11.34
CA GLY A 706 20.64 -3.66 12.81
C GLY A 706 19.32 -3.44 13.56
N TYR A 707 18.19 -3.22 12.87
CA TYR A 707 16.88 -3.17 13.51
C TYR A 707 16.42 -4.59 13.87
N ARG A 708 15.57 -4.72 14.90
CA ARG A 708 14.89 -5.99 15.25
C ARG A 708 13.42 -5.74 15.55
N ILE A 709 12.55 -6.69 15.20
CA ILE A 709 11.11 -6.60 15.47
C ILE A 709 10.89 -6.59 16.98
N THR A 710 10.14 -5.58 17.48
CA THR A 710 9.88 -5.38 18.92
C THR A 710 8.40 -5.30 19.27
N ALA A 711 7.52 -4.95 18.33
CA ALA A 711 6.08 -4.98 18.53
C ALA A 711 5.37 -5.37 17.23
N THR A 712 4.32 -6.19 17.33
CA THR A 712 3.62 -6.74 16.17
C THR A 712 2.12 -6.79 16.41
N ALA A 713 1.33 -6.34 15.43
CA ALA A 713 -0.13 -6.45 15.47
C ALA A 713 -0.67 -6.65 14.05
N ALA A 714 -1.81 -7.33 13.92
CA ALA A 714 -2.41 -7.62 12.62
C ALA A 714 -3.94 -7.52 12.70
N THR A 715 -4.52 -6.89 11.69
CA THR A 715 -5.96 -6.89 11.44
C THR A 715 -6.31 -7.98 10.42
N TRP A 716 -7.58 -8.02 10.01
CA TRP A 716 -8.06 -8.83 8.88
C TRP A 716 -7.61 -8.30 7.51
N ASP A 717 -6.95 -7.14 7.46
CA ASP A 717 -6.54 -6.48 6.22
C ASP A 717 -5.03 -6.20 6.15
N GLN A 718 -4.41 -5.79 7.26
CA GLN A 718 -3.00 -5.40 7.31
C GLN A 718 -2.26 -5.96 8.53
N THR A 719 -0.99 -6.31 8.33
CA THR A 719 -0.01 -6.59 9.38
C THR A 719 0.91 -5.39 9.57
N ALA A 720 1.15 -4.99 10.81
CA ALA A 720 2.10 -3.96 11.20
C ALA A 720 3.19 -4.54 12.11
N LEU A 721 4.44 -4.28 11.76
CA LEU A 721 5.62 -4.62 12.56
C LEU A 721 6.37 -3.33 12.88
N ILE A 722 6.68 -3.10 14.15
CA ILE A 722 7.67 -2.10 14.55
C ILE A 722 9.00 -2.80 14.71
N LEU A 723 10.02 -2.24 14.09
CA LEU A 723 11.41 -2.66 14.25
C LEU A 723 12.19 -1.53 14.91
N SER A 724 13.02 -1.88 15.90
CA SER A 724 13.78 -0.93 16.71
C SER A 724 15.27 -1.25 16.70
N VAL A 725 16.10 -0.22 16.83
CA VAL A 725 17.52 -0.37 17.19
C VAL A 725 17.65 -0.17 18.70
N PRO A 726 18.22 -1.11 19.48
CA PRO A 726 18.42 -0.94 20.91
C PRO A 726 19.64 -0.05 21.22
N LYS A 727 19.52 0.85 22.20
CA LYS A 727 20.62 1.73 22.66
C LYS A 727 21.83 0.96 23.19
N LYS A 728 21.59 -0.21 23.76
CA LYS A 728 22.63 -1.17 24.18
C LYS A 728 22.52 -2.37 23.24
N LYS A 729 23.58 -2.64 22.47
CA LYS A 729 23.63 -3.86 21.66
C LYS A 729 23.55 -5.09 22.57
N PRO A 730 22.64 -6.04 22.32
CA PRO A 730 22.63 -7.31 23.04
C PRO A 730 23.86 -8.14 22.62
N GLY A 731 24.27 -9.10 23.45
CA GLY A 731 25.41 -9.97 23.14
C GLY A 731 25.14 -10.93 21.97
N ASP A 732 23.89 -11.33 21.78
CA ASP A 732 23.40 -12.07 20.61
C ASP A 732 22.23 -11.28 20.01
N GLU A 733 22.36 -10.92 18.73
CA GLU A 733 21.35 -10.18 17.96
C GLU A 733 20.46 -11.12 17.12
N THR A 734 20.55 -12.44 17.28
CA THR A 734 19.79 -13.41 16.48
C THR A 734 18.28 -13.29 16.75
N GLN A 735 17.53 -13.05 15.68
CA GLN A 735 16.08 -13.03 15.68
C GLN A 735 15.56 -13.89 14.53
N GLU A 736 14.52 -14.68 14.81
CA GLU A 736 13.83 -15.49 13.82
C GLU A 736 12.33 -15.21 13.83
N THR A 737 11.69 -15.45 12.69
CA THR A 737 10.25 -15.25 12.49
C THR A 737 9.62 -16.47 11.87
N LEU A 738 8.48 -16.91 12.42
CA LEU A 738 7.73 -18.07 11.94
C LEU A 738 6.27 -17.69 11.66
N ARG A 739 5.71 -18.23 10.58
CA ARG A 739 4.28 -18.15 10.25
C ARG A 739 3.65 -19.54 10.26
N THR A 740 2.59 -19.75 11.04
CA THR A 740 1.88 -21.05 11.13
C THR A 740 0.37 -20.86 11.23
N SER A 741 -0.41 -21.74 10.61
CA SER A 741 -1.89 -21.71 10.71
C SER A 741 -2.40 -22.00 12.12
N ALA A 742 -1.77 -22.95 12.82
CA ALA A 742 -1.98 -23.24 14.24
C ALA A 742 -0.91 -22.58 15.12
N PHE A 743 -1.15 -22.46 16.42
CA PHE A 743 -0.15 -21.96 17.37
C PHE A 743 1.10 -22.88 17.36
N PRO A 744 2.34 -22.34 17.27
CA PRO A 744 3.54 -23.12 16.91
C PRO A 744 4.15 -23.92 18.08
N SER A 745 3.34 -24.67 18.82
CA SER A 745 3.72 -25.35 20.07
C SER A 745 4.87 -26.37 19.95
N THR A 746 5.03 -27.02 18.81
CA THR A 746 6.19 -27.90 18.52
C THR A 746 7.47 -27.09 18.33
N HIS A 747 7.44 -26.14 17.40
CA HIS A 747 8.56 -25.26 17.08
C HIS A 747 9.05 -24.48 18.31
N VAL A 748 8.17 -24.01 19.21
CA VAL A 748 8.59 -23.34 20.45
C VAL A 748 9.58 -24.18 21.27
N LYS A 749 9.34 -25.49 21.39
CA LYS A 749 10.23 -26.41 22.11
C LYS A 749 11.56 -26.61 21.38
N GLU A 750 11.53 -26.71 20.05
CA GLU A 750 12.73 -26.79 19.21
C GLU A 750 13.58 -25.50 19.27
N LYS A 751 12.94 -24.34 19.38
CA LYS A 751 13.62 -23.04 19.52
C LYS A 751 14.24 -22.88 20.91
N TRP A 752 13.56 -23.31 21.98
CA TRP A 752 14.15 -23.33 23.33
C TRP A 752 15.44 -24.14 23.42
N ALA A 753 15.55 -25.27 22.70
CA ALA A 753 16.78 -26.07 22.62
C ALA A 753 17.96 -25.32 21.94
N LYS A 754 17.69 -24.18 21.28
CA LYS A 754 18.67 -23.28 20.65
C LYS A 754 18.79 -21.93 21.36
N ASN A 755 18.28 -21.81 22.60
CA ASN A 755 18.18 -20.55 23.35
C ASN A 755 17.38 -19.44 22.63
N LEU A 756 16.49 -19.80 21.71
CA LEU A 756 15.58 -18.90 21.01
C LEU A 756 14.22 -18.93 21.73
N TYR A 757 13.81 -17.79 22.27
CA TYR A 757 12.61 -17.64 23.09
C TYR A 757 11.57 -16.75 22.42
N LEU A 758 10.28 -17.04 22.62
CA LEU A 758 9.21 -16.18 22.12
C LEU A 758 9.34 -14.79 22.73
N ALA A 759 9.46 -13.77 21.87
CA ALA A 759 9.59 -12.37 22.24
C ALA A 759 8.31 -11.57 21.92
N SER A 760 7.62 -11.92 20.83
CA SER A 760 6.32 -11.34 20.47
C SER A 760 5.54 -12.31 19.60
N VAL A 761 4.21 -12.26 19.70
CA VAL A 761 3.29 -13.10 18.93
C VAL A 761 2.07 -12.26 18.55
N CYS A 762 1.58 -12.40 17.32
CA CYS A 762 0.26 -11.93 16.93
C CYS A 762 -0.45 -12.94 16.03
N TYR A 763 -1.76 -12.76 15.83
CA TYR A 763 -2.56 -13.54 14.90
C TYR A 763 -3.36 -12.58 14.02
N GLY A 764 -3.40 -12.86 12.72
CA GLY A 764 -4.14 -12.04 11.76
C GLY A 764 -3.87 -12.50 10.34
N ARG A 765 -4.22 -11.67 9.36
CA ARG A 765 -4.06 -12.03 7.94
C ARG A 765 -2.63 -11.86 7.48
N THR A 766 -2.04 -12.96 7.02
CA THR A 766 -0.76 -12.97 6.31
C THR A 766 -0.86 -13.89 5.10
N VAL A 767 -0.70 -13.33 3.91
CA VAL A 767 -0.63 -14.11 2.67
C VAL A 767 0.73 -14.82 2.58
N SER A 768 0.74 -16.02 2.00
CA SER A 768 1.93 -16.85 1.78
C SER A 768 2.77 -16.36 0.62
#